data_AF-A0A090EY23-F1
#
_entry.id   AF-A0A090EY23-F1
#
_cell.length_a   1.000
_cell.length_b   1.000
_cell.length_c   1.000
_cell.angle_alpha   90.00
_cell.angle_beta   90.00
_cell.angle_gamma   90.00
#
_symmetry.space_group_name_H-M   'P 1'
#
loop_
_entity.id
_entity.type
_entity.pdbx_description
1 polymer ?
#
loop_
_entity_poly.entity_id
_entity_poly.type
_entity_poly.pdbx_seq_one_letter_code
_entity_poly.pdbx_strand_id
1 'polypeptide(L)'
;MIVKNEMANLERCLGAVADHIDCWVIGDTGSTDGTQNFIRSFFAARNIPGELHEFPFHNFEQARNAALEHAYASSLGYDYLLFDDADMELVVEDRRFREQLDAPGYRLLQKSESGLAYWNTRLVRRTSGARYHGVTHEYIDVPDGVHELRCIWYKDHATGSNRVDKFERDIKLLLGALDKDPENHRYWFYLAQSYRDAGRTAEAAVAYAKRAAMGGWDEEAWNARLQEARCLKKMGDDAGFIHQALAAFNARPQRAEPLYDLAHHYREKGMNDASVLFSEAGLAIKRPEQDILFLEDFVYTAGLREEYSIAANYARDPARKDRGFATCNWLALDREIGDGPRDLARSNLYFYMRPANEIMPSFKARRIDFAAPEGYVATNPSVARLTDGIVLLQPTVNSTPTDAGQYPTPGEAPITTRNFLLRLDSDLVTKGASEVLPPADLPSPAYDRVIGFEDMRLFAWRDKLWGIACVRQLTPEGWCEQVLARIEDTGLGPHILTDWRVIHPAGQRQHEKNWMPLVEPSSDGSDRLRFVYRCDPTKILDESGRTVSEQAPMIAAPQFSGSSQAIVFDGGWLALVHEARARPNERRHYHQHRFVWFDDGHRLTKVSRPFYFHDKGLEFAAGLAWHRDAKRLMISYGAGDSESWIATVQADQVAALLDDVAQLASGVNIARLEPTPPHTPHGAGDADRIRFGGSGSRLSGADAPAEPKPFGFPSSRTTEEFFRKFAPFLEAVDSPAERQRQSWDFDRRIAPFVSDGAALPQIHCFYEVLSEKAEHRTLIAATASMRAAGHPVRVWSYSPKRLDFLLPHGVEVSAADDVMPRATFERIVAGSEIRYFSDVFRYAVLYEHGGLWMDSDIIMLRPFAFSGDHFFNLQWRGSHKGHFVCGNVIYAKPYSRHLRALYEMSIKRFHAAPGKEFGDIGPKLLSDYIASDAGSELHDQVFSPMFFNSIDWTETDRFEKPISELADYLNDDRVFGVHLWTARNEARPDEKSAAFIEQLIRPLEGFPSFTTLADKFNTDKNRHTGNRHCYARIYDRLLSARRLSMRRLMEIGLCRGLAEHSQTETPSVTLWQSYFPFCQVLGVDLTDFSWLNNERFRSFVCDQSNVEDLRRVAATIETRSLDVIVDDGSHASFDEQLTLREFFPLLAGDGWYFIEDLDWQPPGEDPTRITPTKALLREIKECGTARSVDPLGISTLAGQFAEILFFDSHYELDRAQLLGGLVAIRKRANPSYPHDSVARMGKAS
;
A
#
# COMPACT_ATOMS: atom_id res chain seq x y z
N MET A 1 9.18 -40.01 -2.44
CA MET A 1 8.59 -38.73 -2.90
C MET A 1 7.36 -39.04 -3.77
N ILE A 2 6.32 -38.21 -3.74
CA ILE A 2 5.23 -38.24 -4.73
C ILE A 2 5.25 -36.95 -5.55
N VAL A 3 4.89 -37.02 -6.84
CA VAL A 3 4.93 -35.87 -7.76
C VAL A 3 3.67 -35.78 -8.63
N LYS A 4 3.33 -34.55 -9.01
CA LYS A 4 2.35 -34.24 -10.06
C LYS A 4 2.62 -32.86 -10.64
N ASN A 5 3.05 -32.79 -11.89
CA ASN A 5 3.35 -31.54 -12.59
C ASN A 5 4.30 -30.61 -11.81
N GLU A 6 5.50 -31.10 -11.48
CA GLU A 6 6.47 -30.38 -10.64
C GLU A 6 7.73 -29.94 -11.40
N MET A 7 7.66 -29.86 -12.74
CA MET A 7 8.81 -29.49 -13.57
C MET A 7 9.53 -28.21 -13.13
N ALA A 8 8.78 -27.20 -12.67
CA ALA A 8 9.33 -25.92 -12.23
C ALA A 8 10.19 -26.01 -10.95
N ASN A 9 10.03 -27.06 -10.15
CA ASN A 9 10.67 -27.19 -8.84
C ASN A 9 11.72 -28.33 -8.78
N LEU A 10 11.57 -29.36 -9.62
CA LEU A 10 12.35 -30.61 -9.53
C LEU A 10 13.86 -30.44 -9.73
N GLU A 11 14.32 -29.51 -10.56
CA GLU A 11 15.76 -29.32 -10.75
C GLU A 11 16.47 -28.91 -9.45
N ARG A 12 15.86 -27.99 -8.68
CA ARG A 12 16.37 -27.53 -7.40
C ARG A 12 16.27 -28.63 -6.33
N CYS A 13 15.09 -29.22 -6.19
CA CYS A 13 14.82 -30.27 -5.22
C CYS A 13 15.74 -31.49 -5.42
N LEU A 14 15.73 -32.08 -6.62
CA LEU A 14 16.55 -33.25 -6.92
C LEU A 14 18.05 -32.92 -6.89
N GLY A 15 18.43 -31.70 -7.30
CA GLY A 15 19.81 -31.19 -7.18
C GLY A 15 20.33 -31.21 -5.74
N ALA A 16 19.49 -30.79 -4.78
CA ALA A 16 19.87 -30.72 -3.37
C ALA A 16 20.02 -32.09 -2.70
N VAL A 17 19.31 -33.12 -3.18
CA VAL A 17 19.35 -34.47 -2.58
C VAL A 17 20.26 -35.46 -3.28
N ALA A 18 20.62 -35.23 -4.56
CA ALA A 18 21.33 -36.20 -5.39
C ALA A 18 22.65 -36.70 -4.78
N ASP A 19 23.40 -35.83 -4.11
CA ASP A 19 24.70 -36.17 -3.50
C ASP A 19 24.57 -36.93 -2.17
N HIS A 20 23.34 -37.15 -1.70
CA HIS A 20 23.05 -37.67 -0.36
C HIS A 20 22.24 -38.97 -0.37
N ILE A 21 21.85 -39.47 -1.54
CA ILE A 21 21.06 -40.70 -1.70
C ILE A 21 21.81 -41.73 -2.55
N ASP A 22 21.64 -43.02 -2.22
CA ASP A 22 22.22 -44.11 -3.01
C ASP A 22 21.27 -44.59 -4.13
N CYS A 23 19.97 -44.33 -3.97
CA CYS A 23 18.93 -44.68 -4.92
C CYS A 23 17.66 -43.83 -4.71
N TRP A 24 16.70 -43.92 -5.63
CA TRP A 24 15.44 -43.17 -5.56
C TRP A 24 14.21 -44.04 -5.87
N VAL A 25 13.11 -43.75 -5.18
CA VAL A 25 11.78 -44.29 -5.49
C VAL A 25 10.78 -43.13 -5.48
N ILE A 26 10.16 -42.87 -6.63
CA ILE A 26 9.24 -41.76 -6.83
C ILE A 26 7.92 -42.29 -7.38
N GLY A 27 6.81 -41.84 -6.79
CA GLY A 27 5.46 -42.11 -7.28
C GLY A 27 4.90 -40.91 -8.03
N ASP A 28 4.63 -41.06 -9.32
CA ASP A 28 3.93 -40.08 -10.13
C ASP A 28 2.42 -40.30 -10.04
N THR A 29 1.67 -39.23 -9.80
CA THR A 29 0.23 -39.29 -9.59
C THR A 29 -0.60 -38.73 -10.76
N GLY A 30 0.00 -38.75 -11.96
CA GLY A 30 -0.60 -38.32 -13.22
C GLY A 30 -0.06 -36.98 -13.71
N SER A 31 1.26 -36.85 -13.83
CA SER A 31 1.91 -35.68 -14.45
C SER A 31 1.71 -35.67 -15.96
N THR A 32 1.58 -34.48 -16.53
CA THR A 32 1.38 -34.22 -17.96
C THR A 32 2.36 -33.18 -18.53
N ASP A 33 3.21 -32.58 -17.69
CA ASP A 33 4.13 -31.49 -18.04
C ASP A 33 5.55 -31.96 -18.41
N GLY A 34 5.78 -33.28 -18.45
CA GLY A 34 7.10 -33.87 -18.69
C GLY A 34 7.90 -34.24 -17.43
N THR A 35 7.34 -34.04 -16.22
CA THR A 35 7.94 -34.39 -14.92
C THR A 35 8.60 -35.78 -14.91
N GLN A 36 7.90 -36.80 -15.41
CA GLN A 36 8.39 -38.18 -15.41
C GLN A 36 9.67 -38.35 -16.23
N ASN A 37 9.73 -37.72 -17.41
CA ASN A 37 10.90 -37.80 -18.29
C ASN A 37 12.09 -37.07 -17.66
N PHE A 38 11.84 -35.90 -17.07
CA PHE A 38 12.88 -35.14 -16.38
C PHE A 38 13.50 -35.94 -15.23
N ILE A 39 12.69 -36.55 -14.36
CA ILE A 39 13.19 -37.39 -13.25
C ILE A 39 14.11 -38.50 -13.76
N ARG A 40 13.66 -39.25 -14.79
CA ARG A 40 14.45 -40.34 -15.39
C ARG A 40 15.76 -39.82 -15.95
N SER A 41 15.73 -38.74 -16.74
CA SER A 41 16.93 -38.15 -17.35
C SER A 41 17.90 -37.57 -16.31
N PHE A 42 17.38 -36.91 -15.28
CA PHE A 42 18.16 -36.27 -14.22
C PHE A 42 19.03 -37.28 -13.45
N PHE A 43 18.44 -38.41 -13.05
CA PHE A 43 19.15 -39.46 -12.32
C PHE A 43 19.99 -40.36 -13.23
N ALA A 44 19.54 -40.62 -14.47
CA ALA A 44 20.36 -41.35 -15.45
C ALA A 44 21.67 -40.62 -15.74
N ALA A 45 21.65 -39.29 -15.87
CA ALA A 45 22.84 -38.47 -16.07
C ALA A 45 23.83 -38.54 -14.88
N ARG A 46 23.35 -38.89 -13.69
CA ARG A 46 24.14 -39.00 -12.44
C ARG A 46 24.46 -40.44 -12.05
N ASN A 47 24.03 -41.42 -12.85
CA ASN A 47 24.22 -42.84 -12.60
C ASN A 47 23.67 -43.32 -11.23
N ILE A 48 22.55 -42.73 -10.79
CA ILE A 48 21.87 -43.12 -9.54
C ILE A 48 20.68 -44.04 -9.89
N PRO A 49 20.67 -45.30 -9.42
CA PRO A 49 19.61 -46.24 -9.74
C PRO A 49 18.29 -45.86 -9.05
N GLY A 50 17.16 -46.12 -9.69
CA GLY A 50 15.87 -45.89 -9.06
C GLY A 50 14.66 -46.30 -9.88
N GLU A 51 13.51 -46.13 -9.26
CA GLU A 51 12.22 -46.60 -9.75
C GLU A 51 11.20 -45.46 -9.79
N LEU A 52 10.54 -45.31 -10.94
CA LEU A 52 9.40 -44.41 -11.11
C LEU A 52 8.14 -45.25 -11.28
N HIS A 53 7.19 -45.08 -10.37
CA HIS A 53 5.91 -45.79 -10.35
C HIS A 53 4.77 -44.81 -10.63
N GLU A 54 3.71 -45.29 -11.27
CA GLU A 54 2.53 -44.47 -11.63
C GLU A 54 1.28 -45.04 -10.99
N PHE A 55 0.51 -44.20 -10.31
CA PHE A 55 -0.76 -44.60 -9.68
C PHE A 55 -1.72 -43.41 -9.55
N PRO A 56 -3.05 -43.63 -9.56
CA PRO A 56 -4.01 -42.54 -9.42
C PRO A 56 -3.92 -41.88 -8.05
N PHE A 57 -4.14 -40.56 -8.02
CA PHE A 57 -4.31 -39.81 -6.77
C PHE A 57 -5.76 -39.92 -6.28
N HIS A 58 -5.96 -40.52 -5.10
CA HIS A 58 -7.24 -40.46 -4.39
C HIS A 58 -7.19 -39.45 -3.24
N ASN A 59 -6.14 -39.51 -2.43
CA ASN A 59 -5.84 -38.60 -1.33
C ASN A 59 -4.35 -38.69 -0.97
N PHE A 60 -3.86 -37.80 -0.10
CA PHE A 60 -2.44 -37.74 0.23
C PHE A 60 -1.95 -38.99 0.98
N GLU A 61 -2.70 -39.47 1.97
CA GLU A 61 -2.41 -40.72 2.69
C GLU A 61 -2.19 -41.90 1.74
N GLN A 62 -3.13 -42.12 0.82
CA GLN A 62 -3.09 -43.21 -0.15
C GLN A 62 -1.90 -43.07 -1.09
N ALA A 63 -1.67 -41.89 -1.66
CA ALA A 63 -0.58 -41.66 -2.60
C ALA A 63 0.79 -41.84 -1.93
N ARG A 64 0.98 -41.27 -0.73
CA ARG A 64 2.20 -41.41 0.07
C ARG A 64 2.46 -42.86 0.44
N ASN A 65 1.44 -43.57 0.91
CA ASN A 65 1.57 -44.98 1.28
C ASN A 65 1.81 -45.88 0.05
N ALA A 66 1.24 -45.57 -1.13
CA ALA A 66 1.55 -46.31 -2.35
C ALA A 66 3.04 -46.16 -2.74
N ALA A 67 3.58 -44.94 -2.75
CA ALA A 67 5.01 -44.73 -2.97
C ALA A 67 5.88 -45.43 -1.90
N LEU A 68 5.43 -45.43 -0.64
CA LEU A 68 6.13 -46.07 0.47
C LEU A 68 6.16 -47.60 0.33
N GLU A 69 5.05 -48.22 -0.11
CA GLU A 69 5.00 -49.66 -0.40
C GLU A 69 5.96 -50.05 -1.52
N HIS A 70 6.04 -49.25 -2.58
CA HIS A 70 7.01 -49.46 -3.64
C HIS A 70 8.45 -49.34 -3.13
N ALA A 71 8.71 -48.38 -2.24
CA ALA A 71 10.01 -48.31 -1.59
C ALA A 71 10.28 -49.61 -0.81
N TYR A 72 9.39 -50.02 0.10
CA TYR A 72 9.57 -51.26 0.87
C TYR A 72 9.79 -52.51 0.00
N ALA A 73 9.10 -52.62 -1.13
CA ALA A 73 9.22 -53.74 -2.06
C ALA A 73 10.45 -53.68 -2.98
N SER A 74 11.09 -52.51 -3.15
CA SER A 74 12.21 -52.31 -4.08
C SER A 74 13.40 -53.21 -3.78
N SER A 75 14.02 -53.80 -4.80
CA SER A 75 15.24 -54.60 -4.65
C SER A 75 16.53 -53.78 -4.51
N LEU A 76 16.44 -52.45 -4.49
CA LEU A 76 17.59 -51.55 -4.36
C LEU A 76 18.17 -51.59 -2.93
N GLY A 77 19.49 -51.42 -2.82
CA GLY A 77 20.22 -51.50 -1.55
C GLY A 77 20.25 -50.18 -0.80
N TYR A 78 19.44 -50.06 0.26
CA TYR A 78 19.40 -48.89 1.15
C TYR A 78 18.73 -49.23 2.49
N ASP A 79 19.12 -48.52 3.56
CA ASP A 79 18.66 -48.77 4.94
C ASP A 79 17.61 -47.77 5.44
N TYR A 80 17.64 -46.54 4.93
CA TYR A 80 16.76 -45.44 5.33
C TYR A 80 16.06 -44.81 4.13
N LEU A 81 14.86 -44.31 4.37
CA LEU A 81 14.04 -43.56 3.44
C LEU A 81 14.10 -42.08 3.81
N LEU A 82 14.52 -41.24 2.86
CA LEU A 82 14.42 -39.78 2.95
C LEU A 82 13.15 -39.30 2.23
N PHE A 83 12.28 -38.61 2.96
CA PHE A 83 11.03 -38.09 2.42
C PHE A 83 11.19 -36.67 1.92
N ASP A 84 11.29 -36.55 0.61
CA ASP A 84 11.41 -35.28 -0.08
C ASP A 84 10.10 -34.84 -0.74
N ASP A 85 9.88 -33.52 -0.75
CA ASP A 85 8.78 -32.85 -1.45
C ASP A 85 9.34 -31.94 -2.55
N ALA A 86 8.64 -31.81 -3.67
CA ALA A 86 9.21 -31.18 -4.87
C ALA A 86 9.56 -29.70 -4.69
N ASP A 87 8.91 -28.99 -3.76
CA ASP A 87 9.17 -27.58 -3.44
C ASP A 87 10.19 -27.38 -2.31
N MET A 88 10.84 -28.45 -1.83
CA MET A 88 11.83 -28.39 -0.76
C MET A 88 13.27 -28.50 -1.29
N GLU A 89 14.19 -27.90 -0.56
CA GLU A 89 15.63 -27.95 -0.81
C GLU A 89 16.33 -28.45 0.45
N LEU A 90 17.02 -29.60 0.35
CA LEU A 90 17.76 -30.18 1.47
C LEU A 90 19.05 -29.40 1.71
N VAL A 91 19.24 -28.94 2.95
CA VAL A 91 20.48 -28.29 3.40
C VAL A 91 21.20 -29.22 4.36
N VAL A 92 22.43 -29.59 3.99
CA VAL A 92 23.30 -30.48 4.78
C VAL A 92 24.47 -29.70 5.34
N GLU A 93 24.50 -29.52 6.66
CA GLU A 93 25.59 -28.83 7.37
C GLU A 93 26.75 -29.80 7.68
N ASP A 94 26.43 -31.07 7.99
CA ASP A 94 27.41 -32.13 8.20
C ASP A 94 27.17 -33.32 7.25
N ARG A 95 28.09 -33.53 6.30
CA ARG A 95 28.02 -34.63 5.33
C ARG A 95 28.14 -36.02 5.95
N ARG A 96 28.60 -36.13 7.20
CA ARG A 96 28.69 -37.41 7.94
C ARG A 96 27.42 -37.79 8.69
N PHE A 97 26.32 -37.04 8.53
CA PHE A 97 25.06 -37.35 9.22
C PHE A 97 24.58 -38.80 9.03
N ARG A 98 24.89 -39.42 7.88
CA ARG A 98 24.56 -40.82 7.58
C ARG A 98 25.16 -41.81 8.60
N GLU A 99 26.33 -41.50 9.15
CA GLU A 99 27.01 -42.32 10.17
C GLU A 99 26.29 -42.25 11.53
N GLN A 100 25.40 -41.27 11.71
CA GLN A 100 24.67 -41.03 12.96
C GLN A 100 23.26 -41.67 12.95
N LEU A 101 22.89 -42.40 11.88
CA LEU A 101 21.56 -42.97 11.71
C LEU A 101 21.41 -44.36 12.37
N ASP A 102 21.02 -44.39 13.64
CA ASP A 102 20.75 -45.58 14.46
C ASP A 102 19.27 -45.78 14.88
N ALA A 103 18.43 -44.75 14.82
CA ALA A 103 17.05 -44.75 15.32
C ALA A 103 16.00 -45.21 14.28
N PRO A 104 14.76 -45.55 14.69
CA PRO A 104 13.68 -45.92 13.77
C PRO A 104 13.28 -44.78 12.81
N GLY A 105 13.41 -43.51 13.22
CA GLY A 105 13.21 -42.36 12.36
C GLY A 105 13.74 -41.05 12.96
N TYR A 106 13.81 -40.02 12.12
CA TYR A 106 14.31 -38.70 12.48
C TYR A 106 13.40 -37.56 12.00
N ARG A 107 13.24 -36.57 12.88
CA ARG A 107 12.66 -35.26 12.57
C ARG A 107 13.75 -34.31 12.10
N LEU A 108 13.49 -33.62 11.00
CA LEU A 108 14.31 -32.57 10.44
C LEU A 108 13.60 -31.23 10.62
N LEU A 109 14.38 -30.17 10.82
CA LEU A 109 13.84 -28.82 10.88
C LEU A 109 13.44 -28.39 9.45
N GLN A 110 12.23 -27.84 9.29
CA GLN A 110 11.78 -27.24 8.03
C GLN A 110 11.64 -25.74 8.24
N LYS A 111 12.17 -24.92 7.32
CA LYS A 111 12.17 -23.46 7.42
C LYS A 111 11.59 -22.86 6.13
N SER A 112 10.56 -22.03 6.24
CA SER A 112 10.02 -21.26 5.10
C SER A 112 10.73 -19.92 4.95
N GLU A 113 10.63 -19.31 3.76
CA GLU A 113 11.08 -17.92 3.54
C GLU A 113 10.29 -16.90 4.36
N SER A 114 9.06 -17.23 4.79
CA SER A 114 8.24 -16.41 5.68
C SER A 114 8.65 -16.46 7.16
N GLY A 115 9.70 -17.23 7.51
CA GLY A 115 10.21 -17.35 8.87
C GLY A 115 9.54 -18.43 9.73
N LEU A 116 8.62 -19.23 9.18
CA LEU A 116 8.04 -20.37 9.89
C LEU A 116 9.08 -21.49 10.00
N ALA A 117 9.27 -22.03 11.21
CA ALA A 117 10.15 -23.17 11.45
C ALA A 117 9.47 -24.24 12.30
N TYR A 118 9.52 -25.51 11.87
CA TYR A 118 8.95 -26.63 12.63
C TYR A 118 9.65 -27.94 12.35
N TRP A 119 9.56 -28.87 13.31
CA TRP A 119 10.11 -30.21 13.20
C TRP A 119 9.14 -31.15 12.47
N ASN A 120 9.63 -31.86 11.45
CA ASN A 120 8.83 -32.81 10.69
C ASN A 120 9.60 -34.12 10.47
N THR A 121 8.94 -35.27 10.60
CA THR A 121 9.57 -36.59 10.39
C THR A 121 9.86 -36.77 8.90
N ARG A 122 11.15 -36.83 8.55
CA ARG A 122 11.60 -36.86 7.15
C ARG A 122 12.57 -37.99 6.83
N LEU A 123 13.05 -38.73 7.85
CA LEU A 123 13.86 -39.93 7.67
C LEU A 123 13.25 -41.08 8.45
N VAL A 124 13.14 -42.26 7.84
CA VAL A 124 12.71 -43.48 8.55
C VAL A 124 13.52 -44.68 8.11
N ARG A 125 13.80 -45.58 9.05
CA ARG A 125 14.44 -46.86 8.76
C ARG A 125 13.48 -47.69 7.90
N ARG A 126 13.99 -48.32 6.85
CA ARG A 126 13.18 -49.14 5.92
C ARG A 126 12.35 -50.22 6.62
N THR A 127 12.87 -50.79 7.70
CA THR A 127 12.23 -51.87 8.47
C THR A 127 11.35 -51.39 9.63
N SER A 128 11.16 -50.08 9.80
CA SER A 128 10.36 -49.52 10.92
C SER A 128 8.86 -49.79 10.81
N GLY A 129 8.35 -50.10 9.62
CA GLY A 129 6.90 -50.25 9.40
C GLY A 129 6.13 -48.93 9.43
N ALA A 130 6.81 -47.79 9.22
CA ALA A 130 6.20 -46.47 9.20
C ALA A 130 5.05 -46.34 8.19
N ARG A 131 4.03 -45.55 8.53
CA ARG A 131 2.79 -45.40 7.74
C ARG A 131 2.30 -43.96 7.76
N TYR A 132 1.89 -43.43 6.62
CA TYR A 132 1.20 -42.14 6.58
C TYR A 132 -0.26 -42.28 7.00
N HIS A 133 -0.76 -41.28 7.71
CA HIS A 133 -2.16 -41.15 8.14
C HIS A 133 -2.67 -39.74 7.90
N GLY A 134 -3.89 -39.63 7.37
CA GLY A 134 -4.59 -38.37 7.10
C GLY A 134 -4.80 -38.12 5.60
N VAL A 135 -6.06 -38.02 5.17
CA VAL A 135 -6.41 -37.77 3.76
C VAL A 135 -5.83 -36.47 3.19
N THR A 136 -5.54 -35.51 4.07
CA THR A 136 -4.72 -34.30 3.87
C THR A 136 -4.14 -33.90 5.24
N HIS A 137 -3.14 -33.01 5.25
CA HIS A 137 -2.33 -32.71 6.44
C HIS A 137 -1.78 -34.01 7.08
N GLU A 138 -1.29 -34.91 6.23
CA GLU A 138 -0.83 -36.23 6.61
C GLU A 138 0.37 -36.15 7.54
N TYR A 139 0.46 -37.10 8.46
CA TYR A 139 1.64 -37.33 9.27
C TYR A 139 2.07 -38.77 9.11
N ILE A 140 3.37 -39.03 9.28
CA ILE A 140 3.89 -40.40 9.29
C ILE A 140 4.01 -40.90 10.73
N ASP A 141 3.32 -41.99 11.03
CA ASP A 141 3.50 -42.75 12.25
C ASP A 141 4.71 -43.66 12.09
N VAL A 142 5.62 -43.63 13.08
CA VAL A 142 6.84 -44.43 13.09
C VAL A 142 6.83 -45.27 14.36
N PRO A 143 6.63 -46.59 14.24
CA PRO A 143 6.77 -47.50 15.35
C PRO A 143 8.13 -47.33 16.04
N ASP A 144 8.14 -47.38 17.37
CA ASP A 144 9.31 -47.19 18.24
C ASP A 144 9.89 -45.76 18.30
N GLY A 145 9.22 -44.77 17.70
CA GLY A 145 9.49 -43.35 17.91
C GLY A 145 10.52 -42.72 16.97
N VAL A 146 10.82 -41.44 17.21
CA VAL A 146 11.71 -40.62 16.36
C VAL A 146 12.65 -39.73 17.18
N HIS A 147 13.85 -39.47 16.67
CA HIS A 147 14.82 -38.55 17.25
C HIS A 147 14.94 -37.25 16.43
N GLU A 148 15.49 -36.17 16.98
CA GLU A 148 15.80 -34.96 16.21
C GLU A 148 17.19 -35.07 15.58
N LEU A 149 17.31 -34.69 14.30
CA LEU A 149 18.60 -34.60 13.62
C LEU A 149 18.82 -33.15 13.18
N ARG A 150 19.79 -32.47 13.79
CA ARG A 150 20.00 -31.01 13.66
C ARG A 150 20.95 -30.60 12.54
N CYS A 151 21.81 -31.50 12.11
CA CYS A 151 22.86 -31.22 11.11
C CYS A 151 22.37 -31.26 9.65
N ILE A 152 21.09 -31.56 9.44
CA ILE A 152 20.40 -31.45 8.15
C ILE A 152 19.01 -30.84 8.36
N TRP A 153 18.56 -30.03 7.41
CA TRP A 153 17.25 -29.36 7.48
C TRP A 153 16.73 -29.04 6.07
N TYR A 154 15.46 -28.69 5.96
CA TYR A 154 14.82 -28.33 4.69
C TYR A 154 14.52 -26.85 4.61
N LYS A 155 14.90 -26.22 3.49
CA LYS A 155 14.35 -24.94 3.07
C LYS A 155 13.08 -25.21 2.25
N ASP A 156 11.94 -24.75 2.75
CA ASP A 156 10.62 -24.86 2.11
C ASP A 156 10.35 -23.57 1.32
N HIS A 157 10.35 -23.67 -0.01
CA HIS A 157 10.14 -22.54 -0.91
C HIS A 157 8.66 -22.20 -1.09
N ALA A 158 7.78 -23.09 -0.65
CA ALA A 158 6.34 -22.89 -0.74
C ALA A 158 5.81 -22.66 -2.18
N THR A 159 6.45 -23.27 -3.19
CA THR A 159 6.16 -23.09 -4.63
C THR A 159 5.49 -24.29 -5.32
N GLY A 160 5.00 -25.29 -4.56
CA GLY A 160 4.38 -26.49 -5.15
C GLY A 160 3.18 -26.18 -6.06
N SER A 161 3.06 -26.90 -7.19
CA SER A 161 2.08 -26.62 -8.26
C SER A 161 0.62 -26.94 -7.87
N ASN A 162 0.43 -27.73 -6.81
CA ASN A 162 -0.88 -28.17 -6.30
C ASN A 162 -1.62 -27.14 -5.40
N ARG A 163 -1.29 -25.84 -5.50
CA ARG A 163 -1.78 -24.78 -4.61
C ARG A 163 -3.00 -23.99 -5.11
N VAL A 164 -3.32 -24.04 -6.41
CA VAL A 164 -4.36 -23.19 -7.05
C VAL A 164 -5.78 -23.45 -6.52
N ASP A 165 -6.10 -24.68 -6.09
CA ASP A 165 -7.42 -25.07 -5.54
C ASP A 165 -7.28 -25.78 -4.17
N LYS A 166 -6.20 -25.49 -3.42
CA LYS A 166 -5.81 -26.26 -2.23
C LYS A 166 -6.95 -26.42 -1.22
N PHE A 167 -7.57 -25.31 -0.81
CA PHE A 167 -8.53 -25.32 0.30
C PHE A 167 -9.83 -26.06 -0.06
N GLU A 168 -10.35 -25.86 -1.27
CA GLU A 168 -11.56 -26.56 -1.73
C GLU A 168 -11.32 -28.08 -1.89
N ARG A 169 -10.14 -28.47 -2.39
CA ARG A 169 -9.74 -29.89 -2.42
C ARG A 169 -9.67 -30.48 -1.02
N ASP A 170 -8.98 -29.79 -0.10
CA ASP A 170 -8.78 -30.27 1.26
C ASP A 170 -10.13 -30.39 2.00
N ILE A 171 -11.05 -29.42 1.83
CA ILE A 171 -12.43 -29.50 2.33
C ILE A 171 -13.13 -30.75 1.80
N LYS A 172 -13.09 -31.01 0.48
CA LYS A 172 -13.74 -32.17 -0.14
C LYS A 172 -13.18 -33.49 0.40
N LEU A 173 -11.87 -33.60 0.55
CA LEU A 173 -11.21 -34.79 1.10
C LEU A 173 -11.60 -35.03 2.55
N LEU A 174 -11.61 -33.97 3.38
CA LEU A 174 -11.93 -34.05 4.80
C LEU A 174 -13.40 -34.37 5.04
N LEU A 175 -14.33 -33.77 4.29
CA LEU A 175 -15.76 -34.12 4.37
C LEU A 175 -15.99 -35.58 4.00
N GLY A 176 -15.42 -36.06 2.88
CA GLY A 176 -15.57 -37.46 2.48
C GLY A 176 -14.91 -38.46 3.45
N ALA A 177 -13.91 -38.02 4.21
CA ALA A 177 -13.32 -38.81 5.28
C ALA A 177 -14.19 -38.81 6.55
N LEU A 178 -14.76 -37.66 6.93
CA LEU A 178 -15.68 -37.52 8.05
C LEU A 178 -17.02 -38.24 7.84
N ASP A 179 -17.46 -38.43 6.60
CA ASP A 179 -18.61 -39.29 6.29
C ASP A 179 -18.38 -40.75 6.73
N LYS A 180 -17.12 -41.19 6.77
CA LYS A 180 -16.72 -42.54 7.17
C LYS A 180 -16.28 -42.61 8.64
N ASP A 181 -15.60 -41.57 9.11
CA ASP A 181 -15.05 -41.45 10.46
C ASP A 181 -15.44 -40.10 11.09
N PRO A 182 -16.72 -39.92 11.49
CA PRO A 182 -17.24 -38.63 11.96
C PRO A 182 -16.69 -38.18 13.32
N GLU A 183 -16.06 -39.10 14.07
CA GLU A 183 -15.46 -38.82 15.38
C GLU A 183 -13.96 -38.51 15.26
N ASN A 184 -13.42 -38.39 14.05
CA ASN A 184 -12.03 -38.03 13.82
C ASN A 184 -11.76 -36.56 14.18
N HIS A 185 -11.18 -36.33 15.34
CA HIS A 185 -10.87 -35.00 15.84
C HIS A 185 -9.92 -34.21 14.90
N ARG A 186 -8.91 -34.88 14.32
CA ARG A 186 -7.93 -34.22 13.44
C ARG A 186 -8.59 -33.74 12.16
N TYR A 187 -9.51 -34.52 11.59
CA TYR A 187 -10.25 -34.11 10.38
C TYR A 187 -11.17 -32.93 10.64
N TRP A 188 -11.87 -32.88 11.77
CA TRP A 188 -12.66 -31.70 12.15
C TRP A 188 -11.80 -30.45 12.31
N PHE A 189 -10.62 -30.59 12.93
CA PHE A 189 -9.71 -29.47 13.12
C PHE A 189 -9.20 -28.89 11.79
N TYR A 190 -8.71 -29.75 10.89
CA TYR A 190 -8.26 -29.28 9.59
C TYR A 190 -9.40 -28.86 8.68
N LEU A 191 -10.61 -29.43 8.81
CA LEU A 191 -11.78 -28.95 8.08
C LEU A 191 -12.10 -27.51 8.48
N ALA A 192 -12.07 -27.22 9.78
CA ALA A 192 -12.26 -25.87 10.29
C ALA A 192 -11.17 -24.89 9.80
N GLN A 193 -9.91 -25.32 9.76
CA GLN A 193 -8.83 -24.52 9.17
C GLN A 193 -9.03 -24.28 7.68
N SER A 194 -9.36 -25.31 6.89
CA SER A 194 -9.60 -25.17 5.46
C SER A 194 -10.79 -24.26 5.17
N TYR A 195 -11.87 -24.31 5.97
CA TYR A 195 -12.96 -23.35 5.87
C TYR A 195 -12.50 -21.91 6.16
N ARG A 196 -11.74 -21.72 7.25
CA ARG A 196 -11.22 -20.39 7.62
C ARG A 196 -10.36 -19.81 6.50
N ASP A 197 -9.43 -20.61 5.98
CA ASP A 197 -8.46 -20.18 4.97
C ASP A 197 -9.11 -20.02 3.57
N ALA A 198 -10.25 -20.68 3.33
CA ALA A 198 -11.13 -20.44 2.18
C ALA A 198 -12.05 -19.20 2.35
N GLY A 199 -11.98 -18.49 3.48
CA GLY A 199 -12.84 -17.33 3.77
C GLY A 199 -14.25 -17.69 4.28
N ARG A 200 -14.56 -18.98 4.43
CA ARG A 200 -15.85 -19.54 4.89
C ARG A 200 -15.96 -19.49 6.41
N THR A 201 -16.03 -18.27 6.94
CA THR A 201 -15.86 -17.96 8.37
C THR A 201 -16.96 -18.58 9.24
N ALA A 202 -18.20 -18.63 8.74
CA ALA A 202 -19.32 -19.22 9.48
C ALA A 202 -19.18 -20.74 9.62
N GLU A 203 -18.83 -21.44 8.53
CA GLU A 203 -18.59 -22.88 8.57
C GLU A 203 -17.35 -23.22 9.41
N ALA A 204 -16.32 -22.38 9.35
CA ALA A 204 -15.15 -22.51 10.21
C ALA A 204 -15.54 -22.43 11.70
N ALA A 205 -16.35 -21.43 12.09
CA ALA A 205 -16.82 -21.30 13.47
C ALA A 205 -17.56 -22.56 13.95
N VAL A 206 -18.46 -23.11 13.13
CA VAL A 206 -19.21 -24.33 13.45
C VAL A 206 -18.29 -25.55 13.57
N ALA A 207 -17.37 -25.73 12.63
CA ALA A 207 -16.43 -26.85 12.64
C ALA A 207 -15.44 -26.75 13.82
N TYR A 208 -14.98 -25.55 14.16
CA TYR A 208 -14.16 -25.29 15.34
C TYR A 208 -14.94 -25.56 16.63
N ALA A 209 -16.18 -25.10 16.75
CA ALA A 209 -17.03 -25.37 17.91
C ALA A 209 -17.24 -26.88 18.09
N LYS A 210 -17.49 -27.61 16.99
CA LYS A 210 -17.58 -29.07 17.00
C LYS A 210 -16.28 -29.69 17.50
N ARG A 211 -15.12 -29.30 16.94
CA ARG A 211 -13.81 -29.81 17.37
C ARG A 211 -13.52 -29.49 18.84
N ALA A 212 -13.83 -28.28 19.31
CA ALA A 212 -13.59 -27.83 20.67
C ALA A 212 -14.43 -28.59 21.71
N ALA A 213 -15.58 -29.15 21.30
CA ALA A 213 -16.44 -29.99 22.14
C ALA A 213 -16.04 -31.48 22.16
N MET A 214 -15.10 -31.89 21.29
CA MET A 214 -14.60 -33.27 21.23
C MET A 214 -13.45 -33.50 22.23
N GLY A 215 -13.20 -34.76 22.57
CA GLY A 215 -12.02 -35.17 23.34
C GLY A 215 -10.73 -35.16 22.50
N GLY A 216 -9.76 -35.98 22.90
CA GLY A 216 -8.47 -36.12 22.22
C GLY A 216 -7.43 -35.14 22.73
N TRP A 217 -6.53 -34.68 21.86
CA TRP A 217 -5.46 -33.76 22.24
C TRP A 217 -6.05 -32.40 22.66
N ASP A 218 -5.73 -32.02 23.89
CA ASP A 218 -6.27 -30.86 24.60
C ASP A 218 -5.83 -29.53 23.97
N GLU A 219 -4.57 -29.43 23.50
CA GLU A 219 -4.06 -28.24 22.82
C GLU A 219 -4.83 -27.92 21.55
N GLU A 220 -5.16 -28.95 20.77
CA GLU A 220 -5.91 -28.82 19.51
C GLU A 220 -7.37 -28.43 19.78
N ALA A 221 -7.99 -29.01 20.81
CA ALA A 221 -9.34 -28.62 21.25
C ALA A 221 -9.38 -27.18 21.76
N TRP A 222 -8.38 -26.77 22.55
CA TRP A 222 -8.23 -25.41 23.03
C TRP A 222 -8.03 -24.42 21.88
N ASN A 223 -7.13 -24.72 20.94
CA ASN A 223 -6.87 -23.87 19.79
C ASN A 223 -8.14 -23.75 18.93
N ALA A 224 -8.89 -24.85 18.74
CA ALA A 224 -10.18 -24.79 18.05
C ALA A 224 -11.14 -23.80 18.73
N ARG A 225 -11.24 -23.79 20.06
CA ARG A 225 -12.08 -22.83 20.79
C ARG A 225 -11.62 -21.38 20.62
N LEU A 226 -10.30 -21.13 20.63
CA LEU A 226 -9.77 -19.79 20.36
C LEU A 226 -10.09 -19.33 18.93
N GLN A 227 -9.92 -20.21 17.95
CA GLN A 227 -10.25 -19.91 16.55
C GLN A 227 -11.75 -19.72 16.33
N GLU A 228 -12.62 -20.46 17.04
CA GLU A 228 -14.07 -20.21 17.10
C GLU A 228 -14.34 -18.78 17.55
N ALA A 229 -13.74 -18.34 18.68
CA ALA A 229 -13.90 -16.98 19.18
C ALA A 229 -13.50 -15.94 18.13
N ARG A 230 -12.36 -16.12 17.46
CA ARG A 230 -11.88 -15.21 16.40
C ARG A 230 -12.80 -15.20 15.17
N CYS A 231 -13.35 -16.35 14.77
CA CYS A 231 -14.37 -16.41 13.73
C CYS A 231 -15.63 -15.63 14.13
N LEU A 232 -16.11 -15.78 15.37
CA LEU A 232 -17.25 -15.02 15.90
C LEU A 232 -16.97 -13.50 15.88
N LYS A 233 -15.77 -13.08 16.29
CA LYS A 233 -15.33 -11.67 16.20
C LYS A 233 -15.40 -11.16 14.76
N LYS A 234 -14.85 -11.93 13.81
CA LYS A 234 -14.84 -11.58 12.38
C LYS A 234 -16.25 -11.47 11.78
N MET A 235 -17.19 -12.26 12.28
CA MET A 235 -18.61 -12.18 11.91
C MET A 235 -19.37 -11.03 12.59
N GLY A 236 -18.73 -10.30 13.51
CA GLY A 236 -19.38 -9.23 14.28
C GLY A 236 -20.23 -9.71 15.46
N ASP A 237 -20.16 -11.00 15.83
CA ASP A 237 -20.79 -11.53 17.04
C ASP A 237 -19.92 -11.27 18.26
N ASP A 238 -20.04 -10.05 18.78
CA ASP A 238 -19.25 -9.58 19.93
C ASP A 238 -19.53 -10.42 21.19
N ALA A 239 -20.79 -10.82 21.42
CA ALA A 239 -21.18 -11.59 22.60
C ALA A 239 -20.61 -13.00 22.54
N GLY A 240 -20.73 -13.66 21.37
CA GLY A 240 -20.14 -14.97 21.11
C GLY A 240 -18.62 -14.94 21.23
N PHE A 241 -17.95 -13.94 20.64
CA PHE A 241 -16.51 -13.75 20.77
C PHE A 241 -16.08 -13.65 22.25
N ILE A 242 -16.69 -12.75 23.03
CA ILE A 242 -16.32 -12.55 24.44
C ILE A 242 -16.52 -13.84 25.23
N HIS A 243 -17.65 -14.52 25.03
CA HIS A 243 -17.95 -15.78 25.71
C HIS A 243 -16.91 -16.86 25.38
N GLN A 244 -16.60 -17.07 24.10
CA GLN A 244 -15.66 -18.12 23.69
C GLN A 244 -14.20 -17.79 24.01
N ALA A 245 -13.79 -16.52 23.93
CA ALA A 245 -12.45 -16.11 24.34
C ALA A 245 -12.22 -16.35 25.84
N LEU A 246 -13.20 -16.00 26.68
CA LEU A 246 -13.15 -16.31 28.12
C LEU A 246 -13.18 -17.82 28.38
N ALA A 247 -13.98 -18.58 27.62
CA ALA A 247 -14.01 -20.04 27.73
C ALA A 247 -12.67 -20.68 27.31
N ALA A 248 -12.00 -20.15 26.28
CA ALA A 248 -10.66 -20.56 25.89
C ALA A 248 -9.65 -20.26 27.00
N PHE A 249 -9.68 -19.06 27.59
CA PHE A 249 -8.81 -18.69 28.70
C PHE A 249 -9.03 -19.62 29.92
N ASN A 250 -10.28 -19.84 30.32
CA ASN A 250 -10.60 -20.72 31.46
C ASN A 250 -10.16 -22.16 31.24
N ALA A 251 -10.15 -22.64 29.99
CA ALA A 251 -9.68 -23.98 29.66
C ALA A 251 -8.14 -24.11 29.74
N ARG A 252 -7.40 -23.01 29.52
CA ARG A 252 -5.93 -23.02 29.56
C ARG A 252 -5.38 -21.66 30.06
N PRO A 253 -5.45 -21.37 31.38
CA PRO A 253 -5.12 -20.05 31.92
C PRO A 253 -3.64 -19.63 31.78
N GLN A 254 -2.76 -20.57 31.45
CA GLN A 254 -1.36 -20.29 31.13
C GLN A 254 -1.14 -19.75 29.70
N ARG A 255 -2.19 -19.66 28.87
CA ARG A 255 -2.17 -19.11 27.51
C ARG A 255 -2.80 -17.72 27.47
N ALA A 256 -2.03 -16.72 27.05
CA ALA A 256 -2.41 -15.31 27.11
C ALA A 256 -3.14 -14.80 25.86
N GLU A 257 -3.14 -15.57 24.76
CA GLU A 257 -3.76 -15.20 23.47
C GLU A 257 -5.22 -14.74 23.59
N PRO A 258 -6.12 -15.42 24.35
CA PRO A 258 -7.49 -14.95 24.48
C PRO A 258 -7.61 -13.62 25.23
N LEU A 259 -6.71 -13.34 26.18
CA LEU A 259 -6.69 -12.07 26.92
C LEU A 259 -6.19 -10.92 26.03
N TYR A 260 -5.21 -11.21 25.17
CA TYR A 260 -4.78 -10.26 24.14
C TYR A 260 -5.92 -9.91 23.17
N ASP A 261 -6.63 -10.92 22.65
CA ASP A 261 -7.76 -10.70 21.74
C ASP A 261 -8.86 -9.85 22.40
N LEU A 262 -9.16 -10.10 23.68
CA LEU A 262 -10.12 -9.34 24.48
C LEU A 262 -9.64 -7.91 24.72
N ALA A 263 -8.37 -7.72 25.10
CA ALA A 263 -7.79 -6.40 25.31
C ALA A 263 -7.90 -5.55 24.04
N HIS A 264 -7.54 -6.13 22.89
CA HIS A 264 -7.64 -5.49 21.59
C HIS A 264 -9.09 -5.15 21.23
N HIS A 265 -10.03 -6.08 21.40
CA HIS A 265 -11.45 -5.86 21.13
C HIS A 265 -12.02 -4.66 21.92
N TYR A 266 -11.73 -4.58 23.21
CA TYR A 266 -12.22 -3.47 24.04
C TYR A 266 -11.53 -2.14 23.70
N ARG A 267 -10.25 -2.16 23.33
CA ARG A 267 -9.54 -0.95 22.86
C ARG A 267 -10.18 -0.41 21.58
N GLU A 268 -10.46 -1.26 20.59
CA GLU A 268 -11.09 -0.87 19.32
C GLU A 268 -12.47 -0.21 19.53
N LYS A 269 -13.18 -0.60 20.59
CA LYS A 269 -14.46 0.00 21.00
C LYS A 269 -14.33 1.27 21.86
N GLY A 270 -13.11 1.73 22.14
CA GLY A 270 -12.85 2.85 23.04
C GLY A 270 -13.09 2.54 24.53
N MET A 271 -13.29 1.27 24.90
CA MET A 271 -13.49 0.80 26.27
C MET A 271 -12.13 0.55 26.95
N ASN A 272 -11.33 1.61 27.09
CA ASN A 272 -9.93 1.53 27.50
C ASN A 272 -9.73 0.89 28.89
N ASP A 273 -10.59 1.17 29.87
CA ASP A 273 -10.47 0.55 31.20
C ASP A 273 -10.64 -0.98 31.14
N ALA A 274 -11.57 -1.48 30.31
CA ALA A 274 -11.76 -2.91 30.11
C ALA A 274 -10.56 -3.53 29.39
N SER A 275 -10.05 -2.85 28.35
CA SER A 275 -8.82 -3.26 27.66
C SER A 275 -7.65 -3.42 28.62
N VAL A 276 -7.42 -2.42 29.50
CA VAL A 276 -6.37 -2.47 30.51
C VAL A 276 -6.53 -3.67 31.45
N LEU A 277 -7.74 -4.00 31.90
CA LEU A 277 -7.95 -5.16 32.77
C LEU A 277 -7.48 -6.47 32.13
N PHE A 278 -7.78 -6.68 30.84
CA PHE A 278 -7.33 -7.87 30.11
C PHE A 278 -5.83 -7.82 29.81
N SER A 279 -5.28 -6.65 29.46
CA SER A 279 -3.84 -6.50 29.24
C SER A 279 -3.04 -6.77 30.52
N GLU A 280 -3.45 -6.22 31.67
CA GLU A 280 -2.78 -6.45 32.96
C GLU A 280 -2.79 -7.94 33.34
N ALA A 281 -3.92 -8.62 33.13
CA ALA A 281 -4.03 -10.06 33.34
C ALA A 281 -3.13 -10.86 32.40
N GLY A 282 -3.08 -10.49 31.11
CA GLY A 282 -2.22 -11.15 30.12
C GLY A 282 -0.73 -10.93 30.38
N LEU A 283 -0.32 -9.72 30.78
CA LEU A 283 1.08 -9.38 31.07
C LEU A 283 1.65 -10.16 32.26
N ALA A 284 0.81 -10.68 33.16
CA ALA A 284 1.21 -11.53 34.26
C ALA A 284 1.54 -12.98 33.82
N ILE A 285 1.17 -13.36 32.59
CA ILE A 285 1.36 -14.70 32.06
C ILE A 285 2.66 -14.75 31.24
N LYS A 286 3.54 -15.68 31.60
CA LYS A 286 4.77 -15.94 30.83
C LYS A 286 4.45 -16.83 29.62
N ARG A 287 5.28 -16.72 28.57
CA ARG A 287 5.25 -17.67 27.46
C ARG A 287 5.36 -19.10 27.99
N PRO A 288 4.41 -19.99 27.71
CA PRO A 288 4.43 -21.35 28.25
C PRO A 288 5.52 -22.20 27.58
N GLU A 289 6.19 -23.03 28.38
CA GLU A 289 7.27 -23.92 27.92
C GLU A 289 6.77 -25.32 27.53
N GLN A 290 5.61 -25.73 28.05
CA GLN A 290 5.07 -27.08 27.88
C GLN A 290 4.13 -27.22 26.67
N ASP A 291 3.59 -26.09 26.20
CA ASP A 291 2.66 -26.03 25.08
C ASP A 291 3.45 -25.96 23.78
N ILE A 292 3.03 -26.70 22.76
CA ILE A 292 3.73 -26.74 21.48
C ILE A 292 2.87 -26.32 20.29
N LEU A 293 1.53 -26.36 20.42
CA LEU A 293 0.64 -26.07 19.31
C LEU A 293 0.37 -24.58 19.17
N PHE A 294 0.86 -24.00 18.06
CA PHE A 294 0.58 -22.65 17.57
C PHE A 294 0.71 -21.55 18.65
N LEU A 295 1.84 -21.51 19.34
CA LEU A 295 2.14 -20.39 20.25
C LEU A 295 2.35 -19.09 19.47
N GLU A 296 1.64 -18.04 19.86
CA GLU A 296 1.76 -16.72 19.23
C GLU A 296 2.78 -15.87 19.98
N ASP A 297 4.07 -16.05 19.66
CA ASP A 297 5.18 -15.38 20.36
C ASP A 297 5.00 -13.86 20.48
N PHE A 298 4.44 -13.22 19.45
CA PHE A 298 4.13 -11.79 19.44
C PHE A 298 3.29 -11.35 20.65
N VAL A 299 2.30 -12.14 21.07
CA VAL A 299 1.43 -11.81 22.21
C VAL A 299 2.24 -11.59 23.49
N TYR A 300 3.26 -12.42 23.70
CA TYR A 300 4.10 -12.44 24.90
C TYR A 300 5.26 -11.43 24.84
N THR A 301 5.79 -11.18 23.64
CA THR A 301 6.92 -10.26 23.45
C THR A 301 6.47 -8.81 23.37
N ALA A 302 5.45 -8.49 22.55
CA ALA A 302 5.04 -7.12 22.26
C ALA A 302 3.54 -6.86 22.35
N GLY A 303 2.67 -7.73 21.82
CA GLY A 303 1.24 -7.45 21.63
C GLY A 303 0.49 -7.01 22.89
N LEU A 304 0.64 -7.73 24.01
CA LEU A 304 0.00 -7.32 25.27
C LEU A 304 0.52 -5.99 25.82
N ARG A 305 1.82 -5.71 25.60
CA ARG A 305 2.45 -4.44 26.00
C ARG A 305 1.93 -3.30 25.14
N GLU A 306 1.73 -3.52 23.85
CA GLU A 306 1.13 -2.54 22.94
C GLU A 306 -0.28 -2.18 23.39
N GLU A 307 -1.15 -3.17 23.58
CA GLU A 307 -2.53 -2.96 24.03
C GLU A 307 -2.57 -2.20 25.36
N TYR A 308 -1.75 -2.62 26.33
CA TYR A 308 -1.64 -1.94 27.62
C TYR A 308 -1.16 -0.48 27.45
N SER A 309 -0.10 -0.26 26.68
CA SER A 309 0.49 1.05 26.48
C SER A 309 -0.47 2.05 25.82
N ILE A 310 -1.37 1.58 24.94
CA ILE A 310 -2.36 2.43 24.30
C ILE A 310 -3.51 2.72 25.26
N ALA A 311 -4.10 1.67 25.85
CA ALA A 311 -5.28 1.81 26.68
C ALA A 311 -4.99 2.55 28.00
N ALA A 312 -3.84 2.31 28.62
CA ALA A 312 -3.46 2.94 29.89
C ALA A 312 -3.24 4.46 29.78
N ASN A 313 -3.03 5.02 28.58
CA ASN A 313 -2.94 6.46 28.38
C ASN A 313 -4.23 7.20 28.79
N TYR A 314 -5.36 6.50 28.63
CA TYR A 314 -6.70 6.99 28.95
C TYR A 314 -7.13 6.66 30.38
N ALA A 315 -6.30 5.97 31.16
CA ALA A 315 -6.60 5.63 32.53
C ALA A 315 -6.74 6.88 33.41
N ARG A 316 -7.76 6.89 34.27
CA ARG A 316 -7.95 7.96 35.27
C ARG A 316 -6.95 7.88 36.42
N ASP A 317 -6.47 6.68 36.73
CA ASP A 317 -5.43 6.45 37.74
C ASP A 317 -4.06 6.90 37.20
N PRO A 318 -3.43 7.92 37.80
CA PRO A 318 -2.12 8.41 37.38
C PRO A 318 -1.03 7.34 37.45
N ALA A 319 -1.08 6.41 38.41
CA ALA A 319 -0.07 5.36 38.56
C ALA A 319 -0.14 4.36 37.39
N ARG A 320 -1.36 3.94 37.03
CA ARG A 320 -1.60 3.11 35.83
C ARG A 320 -1.19 3.83 34.55
N LYS A 321 -1.52 5.12 34.39
CA LYS A 321 -1.07 5.92 33.24
C LYS A 321 0.46 5.99 33.16
N ASP A 322 1.13 6.13 34.30
CA ASP A 322 2.60 6.17 34.38
C ASP A 322 3.23 4.82 33.99
N ARG A 323 2.64 3.69 34.44
CA ARG A 323 3.02 2.36 33.95
C ARG A 323 2.80 2.20 32.44
N GLY A 324 1.69 2.73 31.91
CA GLY A 324 1.41 2.75 30.47
C GLY A 324 2.49 3.48 29.67
N PHE A 325 2.94 4.63 30.19
CA PHE A 325 4.10 5.34 29.65
C PHE A 325 5.36 4.48 29.70
N ALA A 326 5.66 3.85 30.83
CA ALA A 326 6.87 3.05 31.01
C ALA A 326 6.92 1.90 29.98
N THR A 327 5.80 1.19 29.80
CA THR A 327 5.65 0.17 28.76
C THR A 327 5.82 0.74 27.35
N CYS A 328 5.21 1.90 27.04
CA CYS A 328 5.36 2.58 25.76
C CYS A 328 6.82 2.99 25.48
N ASN A 329 7.50 3.54 26.48
CA ASN A 329 8.89 3.98 26.38
C ASN A 329 9.85 2.81 26.24
N TRP A 330 9.60 1.69 26.95
CA TRP A 330 10.35 0.46 26.79
C TRP A 330 10.18 -0.11 25.37
N LEU A 331 8.95 -0.26 24.86
CA LEU A 331 8.72 -0.72 23.48
C LEU A 331 9.42 0.16 22.42
N ALA A 332 9.46 1.47 22.65
CA ALA A 332 10.09 2.43 21.74
C ALA A 332 11.63 2.37 21.71
N LEU A 333 12.24 1.88 22.81
CA LEU A 333 13.69 1.93 23.05
C LEU A 333 14.33 0.53 23.15
N ASP A 334 13.57 -0.55 23.30
CA ASP A 334 14.16 -1.88 23.38
C ASP A 334 14.63 -2.37 21.99
N ARG A 335 15.87 -2.88 21.95
CA ARG A 335 16.53 -3.33 20.71
C ARG A 335 16.01 -4.67 20.20
N GLU A 336 15.44 -5.50 21.07
CA GLU A 336 14.92 -6.82 20.72
C GLU A 336 13.52 -6.75 20.11
N ILE A 337 12.83 -5.61 20.25
CA ILE A 337 11.50 -5.40 19.69
C ILE A 337 11.55 -5.16 18.18
N GLY A 338 10.62 -5.75 17.42
CA GLY A 338 10.52 -5.54 15.97
C GLY A 338 10.13 -4.11 15.60
N ASP A 339 10.39 -3.69 14.35
CA ASP A 339 10.18 -2.31 13.91
C ASP A 339 8.71 -1.84 14.00
N GLY A 340 7.75 -2.70 13.65
CA GLY A 340 6.31 -2.37 13.74
C GLY A 340 5.86 -1.92 15.14
N PRO A 341 5.98 -2.79 16.17
CA PRO A 341 5.68 -2.44 17.56
C PRO A 341 6.45 -1.20 18.07
N ARG A 342 7.74 -1.11 17.71
CA ARG A 342 8.61 -0.03 18.15
C ARG A 342 8.17 1.32 17.57
N ASP A 343 7.85 1.38 16.30
CA ASP A 343 7.45 2.62 15.63
C ASP A 343 6.05 3.06 16.04
N LEU A 344 5.14 2.11 16.29
CA LEU A 344 3.85 2.39 16.94
C LEU A 344 4.05 3.03 18.31
N ALA A 345 4.91 2.44 19.16
CA ALA A 345 5.21 2.96 20.48
C ALA A 345 5.86 4.37 20.41
N ARG A 346 6.80 4.59 19.49
CA ARG A 346 7.41 5.91 19.25
C ARG A 346 6.37 6.97 18.86
N SER A 347 5.40 6.61 18.02
CA SER A 347 4.29 7.49 17.65
C SER A 347 3.38 7.80 18.86
N ASN A 348 3.12 6.80 19.70
CA ASN A 348 2.22 6.92 20.85
C ASN A 348 2.83 7.68 22.05
N LEU A 349 4.16 7.80 22.14
CA LEU A 349 4.81 8.63 23.16
C LEU A 349 4.32 10.09 23.14
N TYR A 350 3.88 10.58 21.98
CA TYR A 350 3.23 11.89 21.83
C TYR A 350 2.10 12.12 22.84
N PHE A 351 1.29 11.09 23.12
CA PHE A 351 0.15 11.20 24.03
C PHE A 351 0.56 11.21 25.50
N TYR A 352 1.74 10.66 25.82
CA TYR A 352 2.30 10.61 27.17
C TYR A 352 3.19 11.81 27.52
N MET A 353 3.68 12.55 26.53
CA MET A 353 4.52 13.73 26.74
C MET A 353 3.82 14.78 27.60
N ARG A 354 4.59 15.32 28.56
CA ARG A 354 4.20 16.39 29.48
C ARG A 354 5.13 17.60 29.31
N PRO A 355 4.66 18.81 29.65
CA PRO A 355 5.50 20.00 29.57
C PRO A 355 6.59 19.98 30.66
N ALA A 356 7.72 20.63 30.39
CA ALA A 356 8.90 20.65 31.24
C ALA A 356 8.59 21.14 32.67
N ASN A 357 7.70 22.11 32.84
CA ASN A 357 7.30 22.64 34.15
C ASN A 357 6.46 21.66 34.99
N GLU A 358 5.83 20.66 34.39
CA GLU A 358 5.08 19.61 35.09
C GLU A 358 6.03 18.53 35.61
N ILE A 359 6.99 18.09 34.77
CA ILE A 359 7.95 17.04 35.14
C ILE A 359 9.12 17.58 35.96
N MET A 360 9.42 18.87 35.86
CA MET A 360 10.47 19.57 36.61
C MET A 360 9.86 20.85 37.21
N PRO A 361 9.25 20.79 38.41
CA PRO A 361 8.57 21.95 39.01
C PRO A 361 9.46 23.19 39.24
N SER A 362 10.78 23.00 39.30
CA SER A 362 11.75 24.09 39.39
C SER A 362 12.06 24.77 38.05
N PHE A 363 11.56 24.23 36.93
CA PHE A 363 11.74 24.78 35.60
C PHE A 363 11.11 26.18 35.51
N LYS A 364 11.94 27.19 35.29
CA LYS A 364 11.53 28.59 35.10
C LYS A 364 12.11 29.10 33.79
N ALA A 365 11.25 29.33 32.81
CA ALA A 365 11.60 29.91 31.53
C ALA A 365 11.28 31.41 31.49
N ARG A 366 12.09 32.16 30.76
CA ARG A 366 11.84 33.55 30.38
C ARG A 366 12.26 33.78 28.93
N ARG A 367 11.54 34.66 28.25
CA ARG A 367 11.91 35.11 26.91
C ARG A 367 13.20 35.93 27.00
N ILE A 368 14.07 35.76 26.01
CA ILE A 368 15.32 36.52 25.90
C ILE A 368 14.97 37.93 25.45
N ASP A 369 15.47 38.93 26.19
CA ASP A 369 15.31 40.34 25.83
C ASP A 369 16.37 40.68 24.77
N PHE A 370 15.95 40.56 23.51
CA PHE A 370 16.76 40.84 22.32
C PHE A 370 15.84 41.29 21.18
N ALA A 371 16.17 42.43 20.59
CA ALA A 371 15.52 42.90 19.36
C ALA A 371 16.36 42.47 18.16
N ALA A 372 15.81 41.59 17.33
CA ALA A 372 16.44 41.22 16.07
C ALA A 372 16.54 42.46 15.14
N PRO A 373 17.58 42.53 14.29
CA PRO A 373 17.66 43.56 13.26
C PRO A 373 16.42 43.55 12.36
N GLU A 374 16.11 44.69 11.75
CA GLU A 374 14.99 44.80 10.80
C GLU A 374 15.11 43.76 9.68
N GLY A 375 14.02 43.04 9.41
CA GLY A 375 13.98 41.96 8.42
C GLY A 375 14.53 40.60 8.89
N TYR A 376 14.94 40.48 10.15
CA TYR A 376 15.42 39.22 10.75
C TYR A 376 14.54 38.77 11.92
N VAL A 377 14.43 37.46 12.12
CA VAL A 377 13.75 36.83 13.26
C VAL A 377 14.75 36.02 14.08
N ALA A 378 14.58 36.03 15.40
CA ALA A 378 15.43 35.29 16.33
C ALA A 378 15.08 33.79 16.31
N THR A 379 16.10 32.92 16.25
CA THR A 379 15.93 31.47 16.21
C THR A 379 16.58 30.82 17.43
N ASN A 380 17.26 29.68 17.27
CA ASN A 380 17.65 28.75 18.33
C ASN A 380 18.86 29.28 19.14
N PRO A 381 18.65 29.81 20.37
CA PRO A 381 19.74 30.38 21.15
C PRO A 381 20.59 29.30 21.83
N SER A 382 21.90 29.54 21.97
CA SER A 382 22.84 28.62 22.63
C SER A 382 23.56 29.29 23.82
N VAL A 383 23.24 28.86 25.04
CA VAL A 383 23.85 29.35 26.29
C VAL A 383 25.12 28.59 26.64
N ALA A 384 26.14 29.30 27.12
CA ALA A 384 27.35 28.73 27.70
C ALA A 384 27.84 29.53 28.91
N ARG A 385 28.77 28.94 29.66
CA ARG A 385 29.49 29.62 30.75
C ARG A 385 30.94 29.82 30.33
N LEU A 386 31.44 31.05 30.41
CA LEU A 386 32.85 31.39 30.19
C LEU A 386 33.39 32.01 31.46
N THR A 387 34.33 31.33 32.14
CA THR A 387 34.78 31.71 33.50
C THR A 387 33.57 31.87 34.45
N ASP A 388 33.43 33.03 35.11
CA ASP A 388 32.28 33.34 35.94
C ASP A 388 31.11 33.94 35.15
N GLY A 389 31.28 34.25 33.85
CA GLY A 389 30.28 34.90 33.00
C GLY A 389 29.25 33.95 32.39
N ILE A 390 28.01 34.42 32.19
CA ILE A 390 27.00 33.74 31.38
C ILE A 390 26.94 34.44 30.02
N VAL A 391 27.09 33.66 28.96
CA VAL A 391 27.02 34.13 27.59
C VAL A 391 25.98 33.34 26.81
N LEU A 392 25.32 33.98 25.87
CA LEU A 392 24.31 33.35 25.03
C LEU A 392 24.52 33.79 23.59
N LEU A 393 24.64 32.83 22.68
CA LEU A 393 24.61 33.10 21.26
C LEU A 393 23.15 33.14 20.80
N GLN A 394 22.74 34.23 20.17
CA GLN A 394 21.43 34.44 19.60
C GLN A 394 21.55 34.52 18.07
N PRO A 395 21.22 33.43 17.35
CA PRO A 395 21.11 33.48 15.89
C PRO A 395 19.85 34.22 15.47
N THR A 396 19.92 34.83 14.30
CA THR A 396 18.79 35.45 13.62
C THR A 396 18.83 35.10 12.14
N VAL A 397 17.67 34.94 11.51
CA VAL A 397 17.54 34.59 10.09
C VAL A 397 16.58 35.54 9.39
N ASN A 398 16.79 35.83 8.10
CA ASN A 398 15.94 36.69 7.29
C ASN A 398 14.76 35.97 6.60
N SER A 399 14.36 34.82 7.12
CA SER A 399 13.23 34.04 6.62
C SER A 399 12.22 33.80 7.75
N THR A 400 10.95 33.63 7.41
CA THR A 400 9.91 33.28 8.39
C THR A 400 9.28 31.96 7.97
N PRO A 401 9.21 30.94 8.85
CA PRO A 401 8.59 29.67 8.50
C PRO A 401 7.11 29.86 8.17
N THR A 402 6.63 29.21 7.10
CA THR A 402 5.19 29.11 6.81
C THR A 402 4.60 27.83 7.40
N ASP A 403 3.28 27.79 7.56
CA ASP A 403 2.54 26.58 7.99
C ASP A 403 2.77 25.35 7.08
N ALA A 404 3.28 25.56 5.86
CA ALA A 404 3.65 24.52 4.91
C ALA A 404 5.12 24.07 5.02
N GLY A 405 5.87 24.57 6.01
CA GLY A 405 7.30 24.26 6.21
C GLY A 405 8.23 24.93 5.20
N GLN A 406 7.78 25.99 4.51
CA GLN A 406 8.62 26.78 3.60
C GLN A 406 9.29 27.93 4.37
N TYR A 407 10.50 28.32 3.94
CA TYR A 407 11.25 29.45 4.51
C TYR A 407 11.36 30.59 3.47
N PRO A 408 10.26 31.26 3.12
CA PRO A 408 10.30 32.38 2.18
C PRO A 408 11.18 33.51 2.70
N THR A 409 11.95 34.10 1.80
CA THR A 409 12.74 35.31 2.01
C THR A 409 12.18 36.45 1.16
N PRO A 410 12.27 37.72 1.60
CA PRO A 410 11.88 38.86 0.78
C PRO A 410 12.66 38.89 -0.54
N GLY A 411 11.96 38.86 -1.68
CA GLY A 411 12.56 39.00 -3.01
C GLY A 411 13.47 37.85 -3.46
N GLU A 412 13.26 36.62 -2.96
CA GLU A 412 14.12 35.45 -3.22
C GLU A 412 15.58 35.64 -2.76
N ALA A 413 15.82 36.54 -1.80
CA ALA A 413 17.14 36.73 -1.23
C ALA A 413 17.66 35.43 -0.57
N PRO A 414 18.99 35.20 -0.52
CA PRO A 414 19.57 34.10 0.23
C PRO A 414 19.10 34.07 1.68
N ILE A 415 18.82 32.88 2.20
CA ILE A 415 18.61 32.69 3.65
C ILE A 415 19.95 33.00 4.32
N THR A 416 19.97 34.05 5.13
CA THR A 416 21.19 34.57 5.75
C THR A 416 21.07 34.51 7.26
N THR A 417 22.04 33.86 7.92
CA THR A 417 22.11 33.78 9.38
C THR A 417 23.11 34.79 9.93
N ARG A 418 22.66 35.61 10.90
CA ARG A 418 23.50 36.52 11.67
C ARG A 418 23.50 36.09 13.13
N ASN A 419 24.68 36.05 13.74
CA ASN A 419 24.87 35.57 15.12
C ASN A 419 25.21 36.74 16.05
N PHE A 420 24.58 36.81 17.22
CA PHE A 420 24.84 37.83 18.23
C PHE A 420 25.26 37.18 19.54
N LEU A 421 26.32 37.69 20.17
CA LEU A 421 26.74 37.25 21.50
C LEU A 421 26.14 38.19 22.55
N LEU A 422 25.31 37.63 23.41
CA LEU A 422 24.68 38.31 24.54
C LEU A 422 25.43 37.99 25.82
N ARG A 423 25.60 38.98 26.68
CA ARG A 423 26.10 38.80 28.05
C ARG A 423 24.95 38.89 29.03
N LEU A 424 24.80 37.86 29.86
CA LEU A 424 23.73 37.78 30.86
C LEU A 424 24.30 37.91 32.27
N ASP A 425 23.55 38.55 33.16
CA ASP A 425 23.82 38.51 34.60
C ASP A 425 23.31 37.20 35.24
N SER A 426 23.45 37.08 36.57
CA SER A 426 23.00 35.93 37.35
C SER A 426 21.49 35.73 37.40
N ASP A 427 20.71 36.74 37.00
CA ASP A 427 19.25 36.67 36.90
C ASP A 427 18.79 36.45 35.44
N LEU A 428 19.74 36.15 34.55
CA LEU A 428 19.55 35.94 33.12
C LEU A 428 19.00 37.17 32.39
N VAL A 429 19.33 38.37 32.88
CA VAL A 429 19.00 39.63 32.21
C VAL A 429 20.14 40.03 31.26
N THR A 430 19.78 40.38 30.02
CA THR A 430 20.72 40.87 29.01
C THR A 430 21.38 42.18 29.46
N LYS A 431 22.72 42.21 29.47
CA LYS A 431 23.52 43.41 29.78
C LYS A 431 24.13 44.06 28.54
N GLY A 432 24.27 43.31 27.46
CA GLY A 432 24.79 43.78 26.19
C GLY A 432 24.67 42.69 25.13
N ALA A 433 24.61 43.12 23.89
CA ALA A 433 24.57 42.26 22.71
C ALA A 433 25.50 42.85 21.63
N SER A 434 26.37 42.01 21.08
CA SER A 434 27.28 42.39 19.99
C SER A 434 27.23 41.34 18.89
N GLU A 435 27.26 41.77 17.63
CA GLU A 435 27.28 40.84 16.50
C GLU A 435 28.60 40.05 16.46
N VAL A 436 28.52 38.78 16.07
CA VAL A 436 29.65 37.89 15.80
C VAL A 436 29.83 37.82 14.29
N LEU A 437 30.87 38.47 13.79
CA LEU A 437 31.18 38.55 12.37
C LEU A 437 31.90 37.28 11.89
N PRO A 438 31.68 36.88 10.63
CA PRO A 438 32.42 35.76 10.02
C PRO A 438 33.93 36.03 9.97
N PRO A 439 34.76 34.99 9.80
CA PRO A 439 36.20 35.16 9.65
C PRO A 439 36.54 36.02 8.43
N ALA A 440 37.57 36.86 8.55
CA ALA A 440 37.99 37.76 7.46
C ALA A 440 38.54 36.99 6.24
N ASP A 441 39.01 35.76 6.44
CA ASP A 441 39.54 34.85 5.43
C ASP A 441 38.52 33.79 4.96
N LEU A 442 37.23 33.97 5.30
CA LEU A 442 36.16 33.09 4.81
C LEU A 442 36.01 33.24 3.27
N PRO A 443 36.04 32.14 2.50
CA PRO A 443 35.90 32.22 1.05
C PRO A 443 34.52 32.72 0.63
N SER A 444 34.44 33.28 -0.58
CA SER A 444 33.15 33.62 -1.21
C SER A 444 32.22 32.40 -1.23
N PRO A 445 30.91 32.57 -0.99
CA PRO A 445 29.94 31.47 -1.01
C PRO A 445 30.02 30.65 -2.31
N ALA A 446 30.27 29.35 -2.19
CA ALA A 446 30.12 28.39 -3.28
C ALA A 446 28.66 27.97 -3.48
N TYR A 447 27.85 28.07 -2.41
CA TYR A 447 26.40 27.90 -2.44
C TYR A 447 25.75 29.17 -1.89
N ASP A 448 25.03 29.88 -2.75
CA ASP A 448 24.55 31.24 -2.51
C ASP A 448 23.11 31.29 -1.97
N ARG A 449 22.43 30.16 -1.79
CA ARG A 449 21.05 30.13 -1.27
C ARG A 449 20.94 30.17 0.25
N VAL A 450 21.97 29.68 0.96
CA VAL A 450 22.02 29.63 2.43
C VAL A 450 23.41 30.07 2.89
N ILE A 451 23.48 31.22 3.56
CA ILE A 451 24.69 31.94 3.92
C ILE A 451 24.75 32.13 5.44
N GLY A 452 25.94 31.97 6.01
CA GLY A 452 26.21 32.17 7.43
C GLY A 452 26.41 30.88 8.23
N PHE A 453 26.53 31.05 9.54
CA PHE A 453 26.80 29.97 10.51
C PHE A 453 25.50 29.64 11.25
N GLU A 454 24.88 28.52 10.90
CA GLU A 454 23.57 28.07 11.40
C GLU A 454 23.73 27.16 12.63
N ASP A 455 22.71 27.14 13.50
CA ASP A 455 22.60 26.25 14.68
C ASP A 455 23.89 26.15 15.52
N MET A 456 24.60 27.27 15.71
CA MET A 456 25.89 27.27 16.38
C MET A 456 25.74 26.96 17.88
N ARG A 457 26.36 25.86 18.32
CA ARG A 457 26.40 25.44 19.73
C ARG A 457 27.63 26.02 20.43
N LEU A 458 27.38 26.83 21.45
CA LEU A 458 28.38 27.59 22.19
C LEU A 458 28.97 26.76 23.35
N PHE A 459 30.29 26.78 23.51
CA PHE A 459 30.98 26.12 24.62
C PHE A 459 32.32 26.78 24.96
N ALA A 460 32.85 26.52 26.16
CA ALA A 460 34.17 27.00 26.57
C ALA A 460 35.20 25.87 26.45
N TRP A 461 36.34 26.15 25.80
CA TRP A 461 37.46 25.21 25.67
C TRP A 461 38.77 25.98 25.80
N ARG A 462 39.65 25.54 26.72
CA ARG A 462 40.91 26.20 27.08
C ARG A 462 40.73 27.69 27.44
N ASP A 463 39.77 27.97 28.31
CA ASP A 463 39.39 29.32 28.76
C ASP A 463 39.02 30.31 27.64
N LYS A 464 38.70 29.81 26.45
CA LYS A 464 38.22 30.58 25.31
C LYS A 464 36.83 30.12 24.91
N LEU A 465 36.09 31.03 24.28
CA LEU A 465 34.75 30.76 23.79
C LEU A 465 34.82 30.20 22.37
N TRP A 466 34.14 29.09 22.13
CA TRP A 466 34.11 28.39 20.85
C TRP A 466 32.67 28.08 20.45
N GLY A 467 32.46 27.91 19.15
CA GLY A 467 31.21 27.46 18.57
C GLY A 467 31.45 26.37 17.53
N ILE A 468 30.54 25.39 17.47
CA ILE A 468 30.42 24.44 16.35
C ILE A 468 29.12 24.76 15.62
N ALA A 469 29.20 25.04 14.32
CA ALA A 469 28.07 25.49 13.51
C ALA A 469 27.90 24.67 12.23
N CYS A 470 26.69 24.62 11.70
CA CYS A 470 26.40 24.14 10.36
C CYS A 470 26.59 25.27 9.35
N VAL A 471 27.39 25.04 8.31
CA VAL A 471 27.67 26.02 7.26
C VAL A 471 27.45 25.37 5.90
N ARG A 472 26.53 25.92 5.10
CA ARG A 472 26.20 25.35 3.78
C ARG A 472 26.91 26.03 2.61
N GLN A 473 27.39 27.24 2.81
CA GLN A 473 27.99 28.07 1.76
C GLN A 473 29.38 27.61 1.27
N LEU A 474 30.01 26.61 1.91
CA LEU A 474 31.40 26.22 1.63
C LEU A 474 31.54 25.27 0.43
N THR A 475 30.46 24.65 -0.03
CA THR A 475 30.49 23.70 -1.15
C THR A 475 29.39 23.97 -2.16
N PRO A 476 29.59 23.75 -3.47
CA PRO A 476 28.59 24.04 -4.51
C PRO A 476 27.24 23.35 -4.30
N GLU A 477 27.22 22.15 -3.71
CA GLU A 477 26.00 21.38 -3.50
C GLU A 477 25.22 21.80 -2.24
N GLY A 478 25.77 22.72 -1.43
CA GLY A 478 25.13 23.18 -0.20
C GLY A 478 25.11 22.12 0.92
N TRP A 479 26.18 21.32 1.06
CA TRP A 479 26.32 20.32 2.13
C TRP A 479 26.36 20.95 3.51
N CYS A 480 25.87 20.21 4.52
CA CYS A 480 25.95 20.63 5.92
C CYS A 480 27.38 20.42 6.45
N GLU A 481 28.24 21.42 6.31
CA GLU A 481 29.60 21.36 6.87
C GLU A 481 29.62 21.78 8.34
N GLN A 482 30.32 21.00 9.17
CA GLN A 482 30.50 21.34 10.58
C GLN A 482 31.77 22.18 10.75
N VAL A 483 31.58 23.44 11.13
CA VAL A 483 32.66 24.41 11.27
C VAL A 483 32.87 24.73 12.74
N LEU A 484 34.05 24.40 13.24
CA LEU A 484 34.52 24.80 14.56
C LEU A 484 35.21 26.15 14.43
N ALA A 485 34.84 27.12 15.27
CA ALA A 485 35.46 28.45 15.29
C ALA A 485 35.56 29.00 16.72
N ARG A 486 36.61 29.79 16.97
CA ARG A 486 36.78 30.56 18.21
C ARG A 486 36.08 31.90 18.06
N ILE A 487 35.43 32.38 19.12
CA ILE A 487 34.86 33.72 19.17
C ILE A 487 35.84 34.64 19.89
N GLU A 488 36.38 35.62 19.17
CA GLU A 488 37.30 36.60 19.74
C GLU A 488 36.56 37.80 20.33
N ASP A 489 36.77 38.00 21.63
CA ASP A 489 36.17 39.10 22.38
C ASP A 489 36.95 40.40 22.19
N THR A 490 36.45 41.26 21.30
CA THR A 490 37.00 42.59 21.02
C THR A 490 36.52 43.67 22.02
N GLY A 491 35.80 43.30 23.08
CA GLY A 491 35.26 44.23 24.07
C GLY A 491 33.91 44.82 23.67
N LEU A 492 33.85 46.14 23.45
CA LEU A 492 32.60 46.86 23.11
C LEU A 492 32.25 46.85 21.61
N GLY A 493 33.11 46.27 20.77
CA GLY A 493 32.90 46.17 19.32
C GLY A 493 32.24 44.84 18.90
N PRO A 494 32.04 44.64 17.58
CA PRO A 494 31.63 43.34 17.05
C PRO A 494 32.71 42.29 17.33
N HIS A 495 32.29 41.10 17.74
CA HIS A 495 33.15 39.94 17.91
C HIS A 495 33.47 39.34 16.54
N ILE A 496 34.58 38.62 16.42
CA ILE A 496 35.01 38.03 15.14
C ILE A 496 35.28 36.54 15.35
N LEU A 497 34.83 35.71 14.42
CA LEU A 497 35.21 34.30 14.36
C LEU A 497 36.67 34.17 13.89
N THR A 498 37.49 33.49 14.68
CA THR A 498 38.90 33.22 14.40
C THR A 498 39.22 31.74 14.61
N ASP A 499 40.42 31.31 14.22
CA ASP A 499 40.89 29.92 14.38
C ASP A 499 39.89 28.86 13.88
N TRP A 500 39.22 29.13 12.76
CA TRP A 500 38.14 28.32 12.25
C TRP A 500 38.65 27.18 11.36
N ARG A 501 37.92 26.06 11.34
CA ARG A 501 38.17 24.91 10.46
C ARG A 501 36.92 24.08 10.24
N VAL A 502 36.84 23.46 9.07
CA VAL A 502 35.84 22.43 8.79
C VAL A 502 36.30 21.10 9.38
N ILE A 503 35.40 20.41 10.07
CA ILE A 503 35.69 19.09 10.64
C ILE A 503 34.99 18.03 9.78
N HIS A 504 35.79 17.17 9.16
CA HIS A 504 35.29 16.09 8.32
C HIS A 504 35.47 14.72 9.01
N PRO A 505 34.37 14.01 9.33
CA PRO A 505 34.46 12.62 9.76
C PRO A 505 35.05 11.74 8.66
N ALA A 506 35.83 10.73 9.05
CA ALA A 506 36.26 9.71 8.11
C ALA A 506 35.06 8.87 7.61
N GLY A 507 35.03 8.55 6.32
CA GLY A 507 34.00 7.71 5.69
C GLY A 507 33.13 8.46 4.69
N GLN A 508 31.93 7.92 4.42
CA GLN A 508 30.97 8.54 3.52
C GLN A 508 30.41 9.83 4.13
N ARG A 509 30.38 10.90 3.32
CA ARG A 509 29.84 12.21 3.70
C ARG A 509 28.35 12.11 4.03
N GLN A 510 27.91 12.74 5.13
CA GLN A 510 26.52 12.72 5.59
C GLN A 510 26.06 14.13 5.97
N HIS A 511 24.77 14.44 5.80
CA HIS A 511 24.14 15.70 6.24
C HIS A 511 23.88 15.73 7.76
N GLU A 512 24.85 15.27 8.58
CA GLU A 512 24.72 15.23 10.03
C GLU A 512 25.16 16.56 10.65
N LYS A 513 24.20 17.37 11.13
CA LYS A 513 24.45 18.72 11.68
C LYS A 513 24.38 18.82 13.21
N ASN A 514 23.99 17.75 13.89
CA ASN A 514 23.57 17.80 15.29
C ASN A 514 24.66 17.35 16.27
N TRP A 515 25.91 17.78 16.05
CA TRP A 515 27.06 17.36 16.86
C TRP A 515 27.02 18.04 18.22
N MET A 516 27.14 17.26 19.30
CA MET A 516 27.18 17.80 20.67
C MET A 516 28.64 17.97 21.11
N PRO A 517 29.15 19.20 21.28
CA PRO A 517 30.50 19.40 21.78
C PRO A 517 30.59 18.95 23.24
N LEU A 518 31.68 18.28 23.58
CA LEU A 518 32.00 17.74 24.90
C LEU A 518 33.43 18.10 25.22
N VAL A 519 33.66 18.79 26.33
CA VAL A 519 35.01 19.17 26.78
C VAL A 519 35.38 18.30 27.97
N GLU A 520 36.41 17.46 27.79
CA GLU A 520 36.97 16.62 28.84
C GLU A 520 38.00 17.45 29.64
N PRO A 521 37.70 17.77 30.91
CA PRO A 521 38.60 18.59 31.72
C PRO A 521 39.87 17.82 32.08
N SER A 522 41.01 18.50 32.05
CA SER A 522 42.30 17.98 32.53
C SER A 522 42.91 18.91 33.58
N SER A 523 43.52 18.34 34.62
CA SER A 523 44.11 19.12 35.72
C SER A 523 45.31 19.99 35.32
N ASP A 524 45.91 19.74 34.16
CA ASP A 524 47.05 20.47 33.60
C ASP A 524 46.67 21.51 32.53
N GLY A 525 45.37 21.73 32.31
CA GLY A 525 44.87 22.66 31.27
C GLY A 525 44.92 22.09 29.85
N SER A 526 45.23 20.80 29.67
CA SER A 526 45.22 20.12 28.37
C SER A 526 43.85 19.57 27.96
N ASP A 527 42.77 20.27 28.35
CA ASP A 527 41.38 19.88 28.08
C ASP A 527 41.19 19.39 26.63
N ARG A 528 40.53 18.25 26.48
CA ARG A 528 40.32 17.59 25.19
C ARG A 528 38.92 17.89 24.68
N LEU A 529 38.83 18.33 23.43
CA LEU A 529 37.55 18.56 22.77
C LEU A 529 37.12 17.30 22.03
N ARG A 530 35.92 16.84 22.33
CA ARG A 530 35.25 15.75 21.65
C ARG A 530 33.90 16.21 21.11
N PHE A 531 33.35 15.42 20.20
CA PHE A 531 31.99 15.59 19.72
C PHE A 531 31.23 14.28 19.81
N VAL A 532 30.08 14.29 20.46
CA VAL A 532 29.10 13.22 20.28
C VAL A 532 28.45 13.45 18.91
N TYR A 533 28.87 12.64 17.94
CA TYR A 533 28.41 12.71 16.55
C TYR A 533 27.03 12.09 16.40
N ARG A 534 26.79 10.94 17.07
CA ARG A 534 25.52 10.21 17.10
C ARG A 534 25.30 9.50 18.41
N CYS A 535 24.03 9.22 18.73
CA CYS A 535 23.64 8.44 19.91
C CYS A 535 23.56 6.94 19.64
N ASP A 536 23.19 6.50 18.43
CA ASP A 536 23.08 5.08 18.06
C ASP A 536 23.60 4.83 16.61
N PRO A 537 24.75 4.16 16.43
CA PRO A 537 25.70 3.85 17.49
C PRO A 537 26.19 5.14 18.17
N THR A 538 26.52 5.06 19.46
CA THR A 538 27.15 6.17 20.16
C THR A 538 28.54 6.37 19.57
N LYS A 539 28.71 7.45 18.79
CA LYS A 539 29.94 7.74 18.03
C LYS A 539 30.56 9.03 18.51
N ILE A 540 31.82 8.95 18.93
CA ILE A 540 32.59 10.08 19.45
C ILE A 540 33.70 10.44 18.47
N LEU A 541 33.81 11.72 18.15
CA LEU A 541 34.88 12.28 17.32
C LEU A 541 35.82 13.15 18.15
N ASP A 542 37.08 13.26 17.73
CA ASP A 542 38.03 14.25 18.23
C ASP A 542 37.92 15.60 17.50
N GLU A 543 38.73 16.57 17.90
CA GLU A 543 38.75 17.91 17.29
C GLU A 543 39.20 17.96 15.81
N SER A 544 39.71 16.84 15.29
CA SER A 544 40.11 16.65 13.89
C SER A 544 39.11 15.84 13.07
N GLY A 545 38.03 15.35 13.69
CA GLY A 545 37.00 14.52 13.06
C GLY A 545 37.32 13.03 13.03
N ARG A 546 38.36 12.57 13.74
CA ARG A 546 38.66 11.13 13.82
C ARG A 546 37.78 10.46 14.85
N THR A 547 37.28 9.28 14.51
CA THR A 547 36.49 8.45 15.43
C THR A 547 37.37 7.97 16.59
N VAL A 548 36.97 8.33 17.81
CA VAL A 548 37.62 7.95 19.06
C VAL A 548 37.00 6.66 19.60
N SER A 549 35.68 6.58 19.56
CA SER A 549 34.91 5.41 19.95
C SER A 549 33.61 5.34 19.14
N GLU A 550 33.17 4.11 18.89
CA GLU A 550 31.90 3.82 18.24
C GLU A 550 31.33 2.54 18.85
N GLN A 551 30.18 2.64 19.49
CA GLN A 551 29.60 1.55 20.28
C GLN A 551 28.08 1.62 20.25
N ALA A 552 27.42 0.47 20.07
CA ALA A 552 25.96 0.41 20.11
C ALA A 552 25.48 0.60 21.56
N PRO A 553 24.54 1.53 21.83
CA PRO A 553 23.89 1.62 23.13
C PRO A 553 22.98 0.41 23.37
N MET A 554 22.60 0.16 24.64
CA MET A 554 21.68 -0.94 25.00
C MET A 554 20.23 -0.70 24.52
N ILE A 555 19.92 0.52 24.09
CA ILE A 555 18.62 0.93 23.56
C ILE A 555 18.68 1.23 22.06
N ALA A 556 17.55 1.17 21.39
CA ALA A 556 17.34 1.58 20.01
C ALA A 556 17.08 3.10 19.96
N ALA A 557 18.14 3.88 19.80
CA ALA A 557 18.11 5.35 19.79
C ALA A 557 18.53 6.00 18.45
N PRO A 558 18.24 5.43 17.26
CA PRO A 558 18.68 6.01 15.98
C PRO A 558 18.04 7.37 15.67
N GLN A 559 16.96 7.71 16.38
CA GLN A 559 16.21 8.95 16.21
C GLN A 559 16.68 10.06 17.17
N PHE A 560 17.61 9.77 18.07
CA PHE A 560 18.13 10.74 19.04
C PHE A 560 19.17 11.63 18.38
N SER A 561 18.77 12.84 18.03
CA SER A 561 19.64 13.85 17.45
C SER A 561 20.15 14.81 18.53
N GLY A 562 21.44 15.16 18.48
CA GLY A 562 22.03 16.08 19.44
C GLY A 562 21.40 17.46 19.41
N SER A 563 21.09 18.01 20.58
CA SER A 563 20.46 19.32 20.71
C SER A 563 21.43 20.33 21.34
N SER A 564 22.01 20.02 22.50
CA SER A 564 22.94 20.91 23.22
C SER A 564 24.40 20.45 23.16
N GLN A 565 25.30 21.21 23.79
CA GLN A 565 26.57 20.67 24.30
C GLN A 565 26.35 19.63 25.40
N ALA A 566 27.35 18.77 25.60
CA ALA A 566 27.39 17.84 26.72
C ALA A 566 28.21 18.46 27.87
N ILE A 567 27.63 18.51 29.07
CA ILE A 567 28.25 19.09 30.27
C ILE A 567 28.62 18.01 31.27
N VAL A 568 29.71 18.24 32.02
CA VAL A 568 30.06 17.38 33.16
C VAL A 568 28.93 17.40 34.18
N PHE A 569 28.43 16.22 34.51
CA PHE A 569 27.28 16.02 35.40
C PHE A 569 27.35 14.64 36.05
N ASP A 570 27.33 14.59 37.39
CA ASP A 570 27.27 13.34 38.17
C ASP A 570 28.28 12.26 37.73
N GLY A 571 29.55 12.65 37.53
CA GLY A 571 30.62 11.73 37.13
C GLY A 571 30.69 11.34 35.66
N GLY A 572 29.78 11.86 34.81
CA GLY A 572 29.78 11.65 33.36
C GLY A 572 29.33 12.90 32.62
N TRP A 573 28.60 12.74 31.52
CA TRP A 573 28.18 13.85 30.67
C TRP A 573 26.68 13.88 30.38
N LEU A 574 26.04 14.99 30.72
CA LEU A 574 24.62 15.24 30.45
C LEU A 574 24.46 16.09 29.18
N ALA A 575 23.56 15.70 28.29
CA ALA A 575 23.17 16.50 27.13
C ALA A 575 21.65 16.47 26.91
N LEU A 576 21.15 17.42 26.12
CA LEU A 576 19.80 17.39 25.56
C LEU A 576 19.84 16.86 24.14
N VAL A 577 18.89 15.98 23.82
CA VAL A 577 18.60 15.49 22.47
C VAL A 577 17.18 15.86 22.07
N HIS A 578 16.90 15.84 20.77
CA HIS A 578 15.56 15.92 20.23
C HIS A 578 15.28 14.74 19.29
N GLU A 579 14.00 14.39 19.17
CA GLU A 579 13.48 13.47 18.17
C GLU A 579 12.51 14.23 17.26
N ALA A 580 12.83 14.35 15.98
CA ALA A 580 11.95 14.97 14.99
C ALA A 580 10.90 13.99 14.50
N ARG A 581 9.62 14.37 14.69
CA ARG A 581 8.47 13.53 14.36
C ARG A 581 7.44 14.31 13.55
N ALA A 582 6.66 13.59 12.75
CA ALA A 582 5.52 14.11 12.02
C ALA A 582 4.27 13.32 12.40
N ARG A 583 3.14 14.00 12.52
CA ARG A 583 1.82 13.37 12.68
C ARG A 583 1.19 13.23 11.28
N PRO A 584 1.06 12.00 10.72
CA PRO A 584 0.62 11.79 9.33
C PRO A 584 -0.74 12.47 9.01
N ASN A 585 -1.64 12.53 9.99
CA ASN A 585 -2.99 13.07 9.83
C ASN A 585 -3.11 14.57 10.15
N GLU A 586 -2.06 15.21 10.67
CA GLU A 586 -2.12 16.59 11.18
C GLU A 586 -1.22 17.56 10.42
N ARG A 587 -0.38 17.08 9.47
CA ARG A 587 0.62 17.89 8.72
C ARG A 587 1.53 18.76 9.62
N ARG A 588 1.67 18.42 10.89
CA ARG A 588 2.48 19.15 11.88
C ARG A 588 3.70 18.34 12.28
N HIS A 589 4.85 19.00 12.22
CA HIS A 589 6.11 18.52 12.77
C HIS A 589 6.24 18.95 14.23
N TYR A 590 6.83 18.10 15.06
CA TYR A 590 7.16 18.43 16.43
C TYR A 590 8.50 17.84 16.84
N HIS A 591 9.13 18.50 17.80
CA HIS A 591 10.27 17.96 18.53
C HIS A 591 9.82 17.52 19.91
N GLN A 592 10.29 16.35 20.32
CA GLN A 592 10.27 15.94 21.71
C GLN A 592 11.70 15.88 22.23
N HIS A 593 11.90 16.32 23.46
CA HIS A 593 13.22 16.44 24.07
C HIS A 593 13.44 15.39 25.12
N ARG A 594 14.70 14.97 25.28
CA ARG A 594 15.16 14.12 26.38
C ARG A 594 16.48 14.63 26.91
N PHE A 595 16.70 14.44 28.21
CA PHE A 595 18.04 14.39 28.76
C PHE A 595 18.63 13.01 28.48
N VAL A 596 19.88 13.00 28.06
CA VAL A 596 20.69 11.80 27.89
C VAL A 596 21.96 11.95 28.69
N TRP A 597 22.42 10.85 29.29
CA TRP A 597 23.64 10.83 30.08
C TRP A 597 24.59 9.75 29.56
N PHE A 598 25.84 10.15 29.38
CA PHE A 598 26.94 9.30 28.95
C PHE A 598 27.86 9.03 30.14
N ASP A 599 28.26 7.76 30.32
CA ASP A 599 29.27 7.38 31.31
C ASP A 599 30.68 7.83 30.89
N ASP A 600 31.67 7.58 31.75
CA ASP A 600 33.09 7.91 31.54
C ASP A 600 33.71 7.28 30.26
N GLY A 601 33.15 6.16 29.81
CA GLY A 601 33.46 5.50 28.53
C GLY A 601 32.65 5.99 27.33
N HIS A 602 31.95 7.12 27.48
CA HIS A 602 31.07 7.73 26.48
C HIS A 602 29.91 6.82 26.02
N ARG A 603 29.43 5.92 26.88
CA ARG A 603 28.26 5.07 26.59
C ARG A 603 27.00 5.77 27.05
N LEU A 604 26.00 5.82 26.17
CA LEU A 604 24.66 6.25 26.55
C LEU A 604 24.06 5.24 27.54
N THR A 605 23.96 5.63 28.81
CA THR A 605 23.57 4.74 29.91
C THR A 605 22.36 5.22 30.68
N LYS A 606 21.98 6.50 30.59
CA LYS A 606 20.71 6.99 31.15
C LYS A 606 19.96 7.89 30.19
N VAL A 607 18.63 7.84 30.27
CA VAL A 607 17.72 8.68 29.47
C VAL A 607 16.57 9.17 30.34
N SER A 608 16.08 10.38 30.07
CA SER A 608 14.84 10.85 30.68
C SER A 608 13.62 10.43 29.88
N ARG A 609 12.45 10.60 30.51
CA ARG A 609 11.16 10.70 29.82
C ARG A 609 11.21 11.77 28.71
N PRO A 610 10.45 11.61 27.60
CA PRO A 610 10.32 12.66 26.60
C PRO A 610 9.41 13.78 27.12
N PHE A 611 9.76 15.02 26.80
CA PHE A 611 9.02 16.22 27.20
C PHE A 611 9.06 17.30 26.12
N TYR A 612 8.26 18.34 26.30
CA TYR A 612 8.29 19.58 25.53
C TYR A 612 8.42 20.77 26.48
N PHE A 613 8.93 21.91 26.03
CA PHE A 613 9.15 23.08 26.87
C PHE A 613 7.89 23.94 27.03
N HIS A 614 7.22 24.26 25.93
CA HIS A 614 6.05 25.15 25.89
C HIS A 614 4.85 24.49 25.21
N ASP A 615 4.99 24.11 23.93
CA ASP A 615 3.94 23.48 23.12
C ASP A 615 4.48 22.25 22.36
N LYS A 616 3.57 21.36 21.96
CA LYS A 616 3.91 20.20 21.11
C LYS A 616 4.09 20.62 19.65
N GLY A 617 5.15 21.40 19.39
CA GLY A 617 5.48 21.97 18.08
C GLY A 617 6.98 21.94 17.78
N LEU A 618 7.43 22.86 16.93
CA LEU A 618 8.84 23.03 16.60
C LEU A 618 9.54 23.76 17.75
N GLU A 619 10.16 23.00 18.64
CA GLU A 619 11.02 23.51 19.70
C GLU A 619 12.43 22.96 19.54
N PHE A 620 13.46 23.76 19.77
CA PHE A 620 14.83 23.30 19.60
C PHE A 620 15.74 23.85 20.67
N ALA A 621 16.21 22.97 21.56
CA ALA A 621 17.24 23.32 22.54
C ALA A 621 18.61 23.35 21.86
N ALA A 622 19.33 24.47 21.94
CA ALA A 622 20.67 24.59 21.38
C ALA A 622 21.75 24.85 22.45
N GLY A 623 21.37 24.96 23.72
CA GLY A 623 22.31 25.20 24.82
C GLY A 623 21.93 24.54 26.14
N LEU A 624 22.93 23.98 26.83
CA LEU A 624 22.85 23.42 28.19
C LEU A 624 24.11 23.77 28.98
N ALA A 625 23.99 24.53 30.06
CA ALA A 625 25.14 24.95 30.86
C ALA A 625 24.83 25.02 32.35
N TRP A 626 25.85 24.93 33.20
CA TRP A 626 25.69 25.19 34.63
C TRP A 626 25.44 26.68 34.89
N HIS A 627 24.45 26.97 35.74
CA HIS A 627 24.29 28.28 36.33
C HIS A 627 25.46 28.60 37.27
N ARG A 628 25.73 29.89 37.53
CA ARG A 628 26.86 30.34 38.37
C ARG A 628 26.79 29.83 39.81
N ASP A 629 25.59 29.53 40.31
CA ASP A 629 25.38 29.00 41.67
C ASP A 629 25.72 27.50 41.81
N ALA A 630 26.07 26.81 40.72
CA ALA A 630 26.36 25.38 40.67
C ALA A 630 25.23 24.48 41.23
N LYS A 631 24.00 24.99 41.33
CA LYS A 631 22.81 24.25 41.75
C LYS A 631 21.81 24.09 40.61
N ARG A 632 21.74 25.08 39.74
CA ARG A 632 20.83 25.11 38.60
C ARG A 632 21.55 24.81 37.28
N LEU A 633 20.84 24.18 36.36
CA LEU A 633 21.18 24.11 34.95
C LEU A 633 20.42 25.21 34.20
N MET A 634 21.05 25.74 33.16
CA MET A 634 20.48 26.69 32.20
C MET A 634 20.24 25.97 30.89
N ILE A 635 19.07 26.17 30.30
CA ILE A 635 18.67 25.59 29.01
C ILE A 635 18.22 26.73 28.11
N SER A 636 18.78 26.84 26.91
CA SER A 636 18.34 27.81 25.92
C SER A 636 17.71 27.09 24.73
N TYR A 637 16.54 27.57 24.31
CA TYR A 637 15.74 26.91 23.28
C TYR A 637 14.94 27.91 22.44
N GLY A 638 14.75 27.56 21.17
CA GLY A 638 13.83 28.25 20.26
C GLY A 638 12.44 27.63 20.31
N ALA A 639 11.41 28.42 20.05
CA ALA A 639 10.03 27.96 19.89
C ALA A 639 9.42 28.56 18.62
N GLY A 640 8.85 27.70 17.77
CA GLY A 640 8.20 28.06 16.51
C GLY A 640 9.11 28.84 15.54
N ASP A 641 10.43 28.67 15.63
CA ASP A 641 11.45 29.40 14.87
C ASP A 641 11.24 30.92 14.82
N SER A 642 10.63 31.48 15.87
CA SER A 642 10.29 32.91 15.97
C SER A 642 10.46 33.48 17.37
N GLU A 643 10.61 32.61 18.38
CA GLU A 643 10.87 33.01 19.75
C GLU A 643 12.11 32.32 20.33
N SER A 644 12.83 33.05 21.18
CA SER A 644 14.05 32.57 21.84
C SER A 644 13.89 32.68 23.35
N TRP A 645 14.17 31.57 24.03
CA TRP A 645 13.92 31.39 25.45
C TRP A 645 15.16 30.91 26.17
N ILE A 646 15.27 31.27 27.45
CA ILE A 646 16.23 30.72 28.39
C ILE A 646 15.50 30.29 29.67
N ALA A 647 15.83 29.10 30.16
CA ALA A 647 15.24 28.52 31.34
C ALA A 647 16.29 28.10 32.35
N THR A 648 15.87 28.00 33.62
CA THR A 648 16.65 27.35 34.68
C THR A 648 15.87 26.18 35.27
N VAL A 649 16.59 25.15 35.71
CA VAL A 649 16.05 23.99 36.43
C VAL A 649 17.06 23.53 37.48
N GLN A 650 16.62 23.01 38.61
CA GLN A 650 17.52 22.45 39.61
C GLN A 650 18.16 21.15 39.12
N ALA A 651 19.46 20.99 39.34
CA ALA A 651 20.23 19.85 38.87
C ALA A 651 19.76 18.52 39.51
N ASP A 652 19.34 18.54 40.77
CA ASP A 652 18.83 17.35 41.48
C ASP A 652 17.53 16.81 40.86
N GLN A 653 16.65 17.68 40.36
CA GLN A 653 15.44 17.28 39.63
C GLN A 653 15.78 16.62 38.30
N VAL A 654 16.80 17.12 37.57
CA VAL A 654 17.25 16.48 36.32
C VAL A 654 17.89 15.13 36.60
N ALA A 655 18.71 15.01 37.65
CA ALA A 655 19.29 13.74 38.07
C ALA A 655 18.20 12.69 38.40
N ALA A 656 17.13 13.09 39.08
CA ALA A 656 16.02 12.22 39.44
C ALA A 656 15.16 11.75 38.24
N LEU A 657 15.28 12.39 37.07
CA LEU A 657 14.56 12.01 35.85
C LEU A 657 15.32 11.04 34.95
N LEU A 658 16.60 10.77 35.23
CA LEU A 658 17.45 9.92 34.41
C LEU A 658 17.28 8.45 34.82
N ASP A 659 16.62 7.68 33.96
CA ASP A 659 16.46 6.23 34.13
C ASP A 659 17.63 5.48 33.48
N ASP A 660 18.13 4.45 34.16
CA ASP A 660 19.15 3.56 33.61
C ASP A 660 18.57 2.76 32.43
N VAL A 661 19.25 2.82 31.29
CA VAL A 661 18.79 2.17 30.05
C VAL A 661 18.75 0.64 30.16
N ALA A 662 19.57 0.04 31.03
CA ALA A 662 19.54 -1.41 31.32
C ALA A 662 18.36 -1.82 32.21
N GLN A 663 17.71 -0.87 32.87
CA GLN A 663 16.64 -1.12 33.84
C GLN A 663 15.33 -0.44 33.45
N LEU A 664 15.17 -0.02 32.18
CA LEU A 664 13.93 0.60 31.72
C LEU A 664 12.74 -0.30 32.05
N ALA A 665 11.83 0.24 32.86
CA ALA A 665 10.69 -0.52 33.33
C ALA A 665 9.76 -0.85 32.15
N SER A 666 9.57 -2.14 31.87
CA SER A 666 8.56 -2.61 30.90
C SER A 666 7.11 -2.44 31.37
N GLY A 667 6.91 -1.90 32.58
CA GLY A 667 5.61 -1.74 33.25
C GLY A 667 5.11 -3.00 33.99
N VAL A 668 5.79 -4.15 33.85
CA VAL A 668 5.38 -5.45 34.42
C VAL A 668 6.05 -5.75 35.78
N ASN A 669 7.18 -5.09 36.10
CA ASN A 669 8.08 -5.47 37.20
C ASN A 669 7.91 -4.66 38.50
N ILE A 670 6.68 -4.35 38.94
CA ILE A 670 6.46 -3.79 40.29
C ILE A 670 5.41 -4.62 41.05
N ALA A 671 5.94 -5.39 42.01
CA ALA A 671 5.35 -6.16 43.10
C ALA A 671 3.82 -6.15 43.31
N ARG A 672 3.27 -7.38 43.34
CA ARG A 672 2.15 -7.92 44.16
C ARG A 672 1.33 -6.87 44.93
N LEU A 673 0.15 -6.54 44.41
CA LEU A 673 -0.97 -6.06 45.21
C LEU A 673 -1.97 -7.20 45.38
N GLU A 674 -2.20 -7.60 46.64
CA GLU A 674 -3.16 -8.65 47.00
C GLU A 674 -4.59 -8.24 46.59
N PRO A 675 -5.39 -9.16 46.02
CA PRO A 675 -6.77 -8.87 45.66
C PRO A 675 -7.66 -8.80 46.91
N THR A 676 -8.18 -7.60 47.20
CA THR A 676 -9.35 -7.42 48.08
C THR A 676 -10.61 -8.00 47.43
N PRO A 677 -11.43 -8.81 48.14
CA PRO A 677 -12.60 -9.46 47.56
C PRO A 677 -13.78 -8.48 47.38
N PRO A 678 -14.59 -8.62 46.32
CA PRO A 678 -15.76 -7.79 46.11
C PRO A 678 -16.93 -8.21 47.02
N HIS A 679 -17.61 -7.20 47.55
CA HIS A 679 -18.86 -7.29 48.29
C HIS A 679 -19.98 -7.94 47.46
N THR A 680 -20.67 -8.90 48.08
CA THR A 680 -21.97 -9.42 47.66
C THR A 680 -23.08 -8.40 47.91
N PRO A 681 -24.10 -8.37 47.05
CA PRO A 681 -25.47 -8.23 47.54
C PRO A 681 -26.33 -9.45 47.19
N HIS A 682 -26.98 -9.98 48.23
CA HIS A 682 -28.18 -10.81 48.15
C HIS A 682 -29.38 -10.01 47.62
N GLY A 683 -30.31 -10.68 46.92
CA GLY A 683 -31.69 -10.21 46.83
C GLY A 683 -32.46 -10.76 45.63
N ALA A 684 -33.27 -11.79 45.89
CA ALA A 684 -34.17 -12.48 44.96
C ALA A 684 -35.40 -11.66 44.55
N GLY A 685 -36.00 -12.03 43.42
CA GLY A 685 -37.36 -11.63 43.00
C GLY A 685 -37.85 -12.53 41.85
N ASP A 686 -38.86 -13.33 42.15
CA ASP A 686 -39.46 -14.39 41.33
C ASP A 686 -40.70 -13.87 40.55
N ALA A 687 -41.24 -14.73 39.66
CA ALA A 687 -42.51 -14.64 38.89
C ALA A 687 -42.47 -13.86 37.55
N ASP A 688 -43.10 -14.29 36.45
CA ASP A 688 -44.16 -15.28 36.28
C ASP A 688 -44.25 -15.80 34.83
N ARG A 689 -44.84 -16.99 34.69
CA ARG A 689 -45.15 -17.68 33.41
C ARG A 689 -46.46 -17.15 32.81
N ILE A 690 -46.52 -16.99 31.49
CA ILE A 690 -47.78 -17.08 30.73
C ILE A 690 -47.61 -18.02 29.53
N ARG A 691 -48.34 -19.13 29.57
CA ARG A 691 -48.72 -19.96 28.43
C ARG A 691 -50.06 -19.45 27.89
N PHE A 692 -50.21 -19.41 26.57
CA PHE A 692 -51.48 -19.65 25.90
C PHE A 692 -51.25 -20.61 24.73
N GLY A 693 -52.10 -21.62 24.63
CA GLY A 693 -52.11 -22.60 23.56
C GLY A 693 -53.48 -22.68 22.89
N GLY A 694 -53.52 -23.40 21.76
CA GLY A 694 -54.71 -23.82 21.02
C GLY A 694 -55.09 -22.82 19.92
N SER A 695 -55.38 -23.20 18.67
CA SER A 695 -55.87 -24.47 18.12
C SER A 695 -55.76 -24.46 16.59
N GLY A 696 -55.63 -25.63 15.97
CA GLY A 696 -55.38 -25.78 14.54
C GLY A 696 -56.59 -25.65 13.62
N SER A 697 -56.31 -25.68 12.32
CA SER A 697 -57.24 -26.04 11.26
C SER A 697 -56.44 -26.44 10.02
N ARG A 698 -56.59 -27.71 9.60
CA ARG A 698 -56.17 -28.23 8.30
C ARG A 698 -57.14 -27.74 7.23
N LEU A 699 -56.61 -27.35 6.06
CA LEU A 699 -57.35 -27.41 4.80
C LEU A 699 -56.47 -28.07 3.73
N SER A 700 -57.11 -28.93 2.96
CA SER A 700 -56.58 -29.85 1.96
C SER A 700 -56.95 -29.40 0.54
N GLY A 701 -56.05 -29.63 -0.42
CA GLY A 701 -56.40 -30.12 -1.76
C GLY A 701 -56.26 -29.18 -2.96
N ALA A 702 -55.79 -29.77 -4.07
CA ALA A 702 -55.79 -29.35 -5.49
C ALA A 702 -54.77 -28.26 -5.89
N ASP A 703 -54.02 -28.32 -7.00
CA ASP A 703 -53.87 -29.25 -8.12
C ASP A 703 -52.46 -29.08 -8.70
N ALA A 704 -51.84 -30.17 -9.16
CA ALA A 704 -50.54 -30.15 -9.82
C ALA A 704 -50.71 -29.94 -11.34
N PRO A 705 -49.95 -29.03 -11.99
CA PRO A 705 -49.78 -29.04 -13.42
C PRO A 705 -48.51 -29.82 -13.84
N ALA A 706 -48.69 -30.56 -14.92
CA ALA A 706 -47.79 -31.49 -15.59
C ALA A 706 -46.33 -31.05 -15.77
N GLU A 707 -45.42 -32.03 -15.64
CA GLU A 707 -44.01 -31.94 -16.01
C GLU A 707 -43.81 -31.59 -17.50
N PRO A 708 -42.92 -30.64 -17.85
CA PRO A 708 -42.38 -30.54 -19.19
C PRO A 708 -41.24 -31.56 -19.38
N LYS A 709 -41.36 -32.37 -20.43
CA LYS A 709 -40.36 -33.34 -20.89
C LYS A 709 -38.95 -32.73 -21.00
N PRO A 710 -37.87 -33.49 -20.70
CA PRO A 710 -36.52 -33.03 -20.92
C PRO A 710 -36.24 -32.87 -22.42
N PHE A 711 -35.77 -31.68 -22.82
CA PHE A 711 -35.27 -31.40 -24.16
C PHE A 711 -33.98 -32.22 -24.39
N GLY A 712 -33.98 -33.00 -25.46
CA GLY A 712 -32.83 -33.76 -25.90
C GLY A 712 -31.76 -32.87 -26.53
N PHE A 713 -30.50 -33.18 -26.25
CA PHE A 713 -29.34 -32.70 -27.01
C PHE A 713 -29.31 -33.40 -28.38
N PRO A 714 -29.11 -32.69 -29.49
CA PRO A 714 -28.56 -33.27 -30.69
C PRO A 714 -27.26 -32.57 -31.07
N SER A 715 -26.22 -32.75 -30.25
CA SER A 715 -24.89 -32.97 -30.80
C SER A 715 -24.07 -33.74 -29.78
N SER A 716 -23.27 -34.71 -30.22
CA SER A 716 -22.40 -35.52 -29.37
C SER A 716 -21.22 -34.73 -28.79
N ARG A 717 -21.32 -33.39 -28.70
CA ARG A 717 -20.24 -32.50 -28.26
C ARG A 717 -20.52 -31.91 -26.89
N THR A 718 -19.49 -31.88 -26.04
CA THR A 718 -19.56 -31.27 -24.70
C THR A 718 -19.52 -29.74 -24.79
N THR A 719 -19.99 -29.03 -23.75
CA THR A 719 -19.85 -27.55 -23.63
C THR A 719 -18.40 -27.12 -23.85
N GLU A 720 -17.45 -27.90 -23.33
CA GLU A 720 -16.03 -27.69 -23.51
C GLU A 720 -15.57 -27.83 -24.96
N GLU A 721 -15.96 -28.91 -25.65
CA GLU A 721 -15.65 -29.10 -27.07
C GLU A 721 -16.23 -27.98 -27.95
N PHE A 722 -17.41 -27.48 -27.61
CA PHE A 722 -18.01 -26.34 -28.29
C PHE A 722 -17.14 -25.08 -28.15
N PHE A 723 -16.83 -24.65 -26.93
CA PHE A 723 -16.09 -23.40 -26.71
C PHE A 723 -14.63 -23.45 -27.17
N ARG A 724 -13.97 -24.61 -27.07
CA ARG A 724 -12.62 -24.81 -27.64
C ARG A 724 -12.60 -24.62 -29.16
N LYS A 725 -13.68 -25.02 -29.86
CA LYS A 725 -13.82 -24.76 -31.29
C LYS A 725 -14.28 -23.34 -31.61
N PHE A 726 -15.17 -22.80 -30.79
CA PHE A 726 -15.80 -21.49 -30.99
C PHE A 726 -14.84 -20.33 -30.69
N ALA A 727 -14.02 -20.46 -29.65
CA ALA A 727 -13.03 -19.49 -29.19
C ALA A 727 -11.67 -20.19 -28.94
N PRO A 728 -10.97 -20.66 -30.00
CA PRO A 728 -9.76 -21.49 -29.87
C PRO A 728 -8.59 -20.77 -29.19
N PHE A 729 -8.57 -19.44 -29.22
CA PHE A 729 -7.55 -18.63 -28.55
C PHE A 729 -7.55 -18.81 -27.03
N LEU A 730 -8.62 -19.34 -26.42
CA LEU A 730 -8.65 -19.63 -24.98
C LEU A 730 -7.68 -20.75 -24.56
N GLU A 731 -7.17 -21.55 -25.51
CA GLU A 731 -6.23 -22.66 -25.20
C GLU A 731 -4.75 -22.25 -25.25
N ALA A 732 -4.42 -21.12 -25.89
CA ALA A 732 -3.05 -20.85 -26.38
C ALA A 732 -2.50 -19.49 -25.94
N VAL A 733 -3.03 -18.89 -24.87
CA VAL A 733 -2.67 -17.54 -24.41
C VAL A 733 -2.25 -17.51 -22.94
N ASP A 734 -0.96 -17.28 -22.68
CA ASP A 734 -0.41 -17.18 -21.32
C ASP A 734 0.14 -15.78 -20.97
N SER A 735 0.19 -14.86 -21.94
CA SER A 735 0.60 -13.46 -21.72
C SER A 735 -0.44 -12.43 -22.21
N PRO A 736 -0.46 -11.19 -21.66
CA PRO A 736 -1.37 -10.13 -22.12
C PRO A 736 -1.24 -9.83 -23.61
N ALA A 737 -0.01 -9.79 -24.14
CA ALA A 737 0.23 -9.51 -25.54
C ALA A 737 -0.30 -10.62 -26.47
N GLU A 738 -0.24 -11.89 -26.05
CA GLU A 738 -0.84 -13.00 -26.79
C GLU A 738 -2.37 -12.97 -26.72
N ARG A 739 -2.94 -12.69 -25.55
CA ARG A 739 -4.38 -12.49 -25.38
C ARG A 739 -4.89 -11.41 -26.33
N GLN A 740 -4.19 -10.28 -26.41
CA GLN A 740 -4.53 -9.20 -27.30
C GLN A 740 -4.52 -9.65 -28.77
N ARG A 741 -3.41 -10.25 -29.22
CA ARG A 741 -3.24 -10.67 -30.63
C ARG A 741 -4.21 -11.77 -31.06
N GLN A 742 -4.38 -12.82 -30.25
CA GLN A 742 -5.14 -14.01 -30.66
C GLN A 742 -6.66 -13.81 -30.57
N SER A 743 -7.14 -12.94 -29.68
CA SER A 743 -8.58 -12.62 -29.58
C SER A 743 -9.04 -11.55 -30.58
N TRP A 744 -8.11 -10.85 -31.24
CA TRP A 744 -8.41 -9.68 -32.05
C TRP A 744 -9.49 -9.93 -33.11
N ASP A 745 -9.30 -10.94 -33.96
CA ASP A 745 -10.25 -11.24 -35.03
C ASP A 745 -11.62 -11.68 -34.51
N PHE A 746 -11.66 -12.34 -33.35
CA PHE A 746 -12.91 -12.74 -32.70
C PHE A 746 -13.70 -11.52 -32.21
N ASP A 747 -13.01 -10.50 -31.73
CA ASP A 747 -13.58 -9.29 -31.13
C ASP A 747 -13.99 -8.22 -32.14
N ARG A 748 -13.42 -8.22 -33.35
CA ARG A 748 -13.80 -7.28 -34.42
C ARG A 748 -15.32 -7.26 -34.71
N ARG A 749 -16.02 -8.34 -34.38
CA ARG A 749 -17.48 -8.47 -34.49
C ARG A 749 -18.24 -7.52 -33.58
N ILE A 750 -17.61 -6.92 -32.56
CA ILE A 750 -18.28 -5.98 -31.67
C ILE A 750 -18.50 -4.60 -32.30
N ALA A 751 -17.69 -4.23 -33.30
CA ALA A 751 -17.69 -2.91 -33.92
C ALA A 751 -19.07 -2.38 -34.34
N PRO A 752 -19.97 -3.17 -34.99
CA PRO A 752 -21.31 -2.69 -35.33
C PRO A 752 -22.25 -2.49 -34.13
N PHE A 753 -21.89 -2.99 -32.94
CA PHE A 753 -22.72 -2.90 -31.74
C PHE A 753 -22.30 -1.79 -30.79
N VAL A 754 -21.11 -1.20 -30.96
CA VAL A 754 -20.59 -0.12 -30.10
C VAL A 754 -20.45 1.14 -30.94
N SER A 755 -21.09 2.23 -30.51
CA SER A 755 -21.06 3.49 -31.25
C SER A 755 -20.94 4.71 -30.33
N ASP A 756 -19.97 5.57 -30.62
CA ASP A 756 -19.74 6.86 -29.97
C ASP A 756 -20.90 7.82 -30.29
N GLY A 757 -21.96 7.74 -29.49
CA GLY A 757 -23.19 8.54 -29.65
C GLY A 757 -24.48 7.78 -29.34
N ALA A 758 -24.43 6.45 -29.17
CA ALA A 758 -25.56 5.70 -28.66
C ALA A 758 -25.84 6.04 -27.19
N ALA A 759 -27.11 6.00 -26.79
CA ALA A 759 -27.48 6.16 -25.39
C ALA A 759 -26.84 5.05 -24.55
N LEU A 760 -26.17 5.44 -23.46
CA LEU A 760 -25.51 4.47 -22.59
C LEU A 760 -26.55 3.62 -21.86
N PRO A 761 -26.43 2.28 -21.89
CA PRO A 761 -27.39 1.40 -21.24
C PRO A 761 -27.36 1.55 -19.72
N GLN A 762 -28.53 1.41 -19.09
CA GLN A 762 -28.71 1.34 -17.65
C GLN A 762 -27.92 0.15 -17.09
N ILE A 763 -27.08 0.41 -16.09
CA ILE A 763 -26.37 -0.62 -15.35
C ILE A 763 -27.18 -0.98 -14.10
N HIS A 764 -27.33 -2.28 -13.87
CA HIS A 764 -27.96 -2.90 -12.72
C HIS A 764 -26.92 -3.69 -11.93
N CYS A 765 -26.83 -3.40 -10.63
CA CYS A 765 -26.05 -4.16 -9.67
C CYS A 765 -26.98 -4.67 -8.57
N PHE A 766 -26.63 -5.79 -7.93
CA PHE A 766 -27.26 -6.23 -6.68
C PHE A 766 -26.24 -6.14 -5.55
N TYR A 767 -26.64 -5.56 -4.42
CA TYR A 767 -25.79 -5.50 -3.23
C TYR A 767 -26.65 -5.49 -1.97
N GLU A 768 -26.42 -6.43 -1.06
CA GLU A 768 -27.11 -6.48 0.22
C GLU A 768 -26.18 -6.16 1.39
N VAL A 769 -26.58 -5.21 2.23
CA VAL A 769 -25.80 -4.81 3.42
C VAL A 769 -25.98 -5.83 4.53
N LEU A 770 -25.05 -6.78 4.58
CA LEU A 770 -25.01 -7.83 5.62
C LEU A 770 -24.32 -7.39 6.92
N SER A 771 -23.56 -6.28 6.91
CA SER A 771 -22.87 -5.73 8.09
C SER A 771 -22.96 -4.21 8.13
N GLU A 772 -23.35 -3.64 9.27
CA GLU A 772 -23.47 -2.18 9.47
C GLU A 772 -22.12 -1.47 9.69
N LYS A 773 -21.02 -2.24 9.82
CA LYS A 773 -19.66 -1.69 10.02
C LYS A 773 -18.79 -1.75 8.77
N ALA A 774 -19.30 -2.31 7.66
CA ALA A 774 -18.53 -2.43 6.43
C ALA A 774 -18.40 -1.07 5.74
N GLU A 775 -17.18 -0.69 5.32
CA GLU A 775 -16.93 0.60 4.67
C GLU A 775 -17.32 0.64 3.18
N HIS A 776 -17.86 -0.46 2.64
CA HIS A 776 -18.40 -0.60 1.26
C HIS A 776 -17.50 -0.05 0.13
N ARG A 777 -16.18 0.00 0.35
CA ARG A 777 -15.17 0.63 -0.53
C ARG A 777 -15.27 0.17 -1.99
N THR A 778 -15.33 -1.14 -2.23
CA THR A 778 -15.40 -1.72 -3.59
C THR A 778 -16.70 -1.35 -4.30
N LEU A 779 -17.83 -1.37 -3.59
CA LEU A 779 -19.14 -0.97 -4.15
C LEU A 779 -19.13 0.51 -4.55
N ILE A 780 -18.59 1.37 -3.68
CA ILE A 780 -18.46 2.81 -3.95
C ILE A 780 -17.58 3.02 -5.19
N ALA A 781 -16.42 2.38 -5.26
CA ALA A 781 -15.50 2.48 -6.39
C ALA A 781 -16.15 2.04 -7.72
N ALA A 782 -16.77 0.86 -7.73
CA ALA A 782 -17.44 0.31 -8.90
C ALA A 782 -18.55 1.23 -9.40
N THR A 783 -19.50 1.58 -8.53
CA THR A 783 -20.65 2.42 -8.91
C THR A 783 -20.24 3.85 -9.27
N ALA A 784 -19.24 4.44 -8.60
CA ALA A 784 -18.70 5.74 -8.95
C ALA A 784 -18.00 5.71 -10.32
N SER A 785 -17.23 4.67 -10.62
CA SER A 785 -16.57 4.53 -11.93
C SER A 785 -17.58 4.39 -13.07
N MET A 786 -18.66 3.62 -12.86
CA MET A 786 -19.76 3.48 -13.82
C MET A 786 -20.46 4.82 -14.09
N ARG A 787 -20.71 5.60 -13.03
CA ARG A 787 -21.28 6.96 -13.14
C ARG A 787 -20.32 7.93 -13.82
N ALA A 788 -19.03 7.85 -13.53
CA ALA A 788 -18.00 8.67 -14.17
C ALA A 788 -17.87 8.35 -15.67
N ALA A 789 -18.07 7.10 -16.06
CA ALA A 789 -18.19 6.68 -17.47
C ALA A 789 -19.53 7.10 -18.12
N GLY A 790 -20.40 7.82 -17.41
CA GLY A 790 -21.63 8.39 -17.94
C GLY A 790 -22.86 7.48 -17.91
N HIS A 791 -22.73 6.24 -17.45
CA HIS A 791 -23.87 5.32 -17.43
C HIS A 791 -24.89 5.69 -16.35
N PRO A 792 -26.20 5.49 -16.59
CA PRO A 792 -27.17 5.39 -15.52
C PRO A 792 -26.91 4.12 -14.71
N VAL A 793 -26.92 4.20 -13.37
CA VAL A 793 -26.58 3.09 -12.47
C VAL A 793 -27.67 2.92 -11.42
N ARG A 794 -28.12 1.68 -11.22
CA ARG A 794 -29.11 1.28 -10.22
C ARG A 794 -28.61 0.09 -9.40
N VAL A 795 -28.60 0.25 -8.08
CA VAL A 795 -28.26 -0.80 -7.11
C VAL A 795 -29.53 -1.31 -6.45
N TRP A 796 -29.75 -2.61 -6.56
CA TRP A 796 -30.88 -3.32 -5.96
C TRP A 796 -30.48 -3.93 -4.62
N SER A 797 -31.30 -3.70 -3.59
CA SER A 797 -31.09 -4.24 -2.24
C SER A 797 -32.41 -4.53 -1.54
N TYR A 798 -32.45 -5.53 -0.68
CA TYR A 798 -33.52 -5.73 0.29
C TYR A 798 -33.43 -4.78 1.50
N SER A 799 -32.34 -4.03 1.62
CA SER A 799 -32.10 -3.00 2.63
C SER A 799 -31.74 -1.63 1.99
N PRO A 800 -32.56 -1.08 1.07
CA PRO A 800 -32.18 0.04 0.22
C PRO A 800 -31.78 1.30 1.02
N LYS A 801 -32.45 1.57 2.15
CA LYS A 801 -32.10 2.70 3.03
C LYS A 801 -30.67 2.66 3.56
N ARG A 802 -30.07 1.46 3.68
CA ARG A 802 -28.68 1.32 4.11
C ARG A 802 -27.68 1.74 3.04
N LEU A 803 -28.14 1.93 1.80
CA LEU A 803 -27.32 2.35 0.66
C LEU A 803 -27.57 3.81 0.27
N ASP A 804 -28.28 4.61 1.09
CA ASP A 804 -28.55 6.04 0.82
C ASP A 804 -27.27 6.87 0.61
N PHE A 805 -26.12 6.40 1.11
CA PHE A 805 -24.82 7.01 0.86
C PHE A 805 -24.39 7.01 -0.62
N LEU A 806 -25.04 6.20 -1.47
CA LEU A 806 -24.79 6.18 -2.91
C LEU A 806 -25.58 7.27 -3.68
N LEU A 807 -26.66 7.80 -3.10
CA LEU A 807 -27.51 8.81 -3.76
C LEU A 807 -26.76 10.10 -4.16
N PRO A 808 -25.86 10.66 -3.32
CA PRO A 808 -25.06 11.83 -3.70
C PRO A 808 -24.15 11.61 -4.92
N HIS A 809 -23.83 10.36 -5.24
CA HIS A 809 -23.03 9.98 -6.42
C HIS A 809 -23.88 9.80 -7.69
N GLY A 810 -25.18 10.11 -7.62
CA GLY A 810 -26.12 9.95 -8.73
C GLY A 810 -26.45 8.50 -9.06
N VAL A 811 -26.25 7.59 -8.10
CA VAL A 811 -26.62 6.18 -8.20
C VAL A 811 -28.05 6.02 -7.69
N GLU A 812 -28.89 5.34 -8.46
CA GLU A 812 -30.25 4.98 -8.02
C GLU A 812 -30.20 3.77 -7.09
N VAL A 813 -30.98 3.80 -6.01
CA VAL A 813 -31.11 2.67 -5.08
C VAL A 813 -32.58 2.23 -5.07
N SER A 814 -32.82 0.94 -5.29
CA SER A 814 -34.17 0.38 -5.42
C SER A 814 -34.35 -0.89 -4.58
N ALA A 815 -35.60 -1.19 -4.21
CA ALA A 815 -35.91 -2.39 -3.45
C ALA A 815 -35.81 -3.62 -4.36
N ALA A 816 -34.96 -4.57 -4.00
CA ALA A 816 -34.85 -5.85 -4.73
C ALA A 816 -36.17 -6.66 -4.67
N ASP A 817 -37.02 -6.37 -3.68
CA ASP A 817 -38.35 -6.95 -3.51
C ASP A 817 -39.29 -6.63 -4.69
N ASP A 818 -39.02 -5.55 -5.43
CA ASP A 818 -39.81 -5.16 -6.61
C ASP A 818 -39.57 -6.11 -7.80
N VAL A 819 -38.37 -6.71 -7.89
CA VAL A 819 -37.99 -7.65 -8.96
C VAL A 819 -38.17 -9.10 -8.51
N MET A 820 -37.83 -9.40 -7.26
CA MET A 820 -37.90 -10.75 -6.72
C MET A 820 -38.37 -10.73 -5.27
N PRO A 821 -39.42 -11.50 -4.89
CA PRO A 821 -39.94 -11.47 -3.54
C PRO A 821 -38.90 -11.84 -2.48
N ARG A 822 -38.91 -11.14 -1.34
CA ARG A 822 -38.04 -11.37 -0.18
C ARG A 822 -38.07 -12.81 0.30
N ALA A 823 -39.23 -13.46 0.27
CA ALA A 823 -39.35 -14.87 0.65
C ALA A 823 -38.53 -15.81 -0.26
N THR A 824 -38.34 -15.45 -1.53
CA THR A 824 -37.47 -16.20 -2.46
C THR A 824 -36.00 -15.95 -2.13
N PHE A 825 -35.62 -14.70 -1.86
CA PHE A 825 -34.29 -14.35 -1.36
C PHE A 825 -33.93 -15.09 -0.08
N GLU A 826 -34.78 -15.00 0.95
CA GLU A 826 -34.60 -15.68 2.24
C GLU A 826 -34.47 -17.19 2.06
N ARG A 827 -35.27 -17.80 1.18
CA ARG A 827 -35.19 -19.24 0.90
C ARG A 827 -33.90 -19.63 0.19
N ILE A 828 -33.43 -18.82 -0.75
CA ILE A 828 -32.19 -19.08 -1.47
C ILE A 828 -30.99 -18.92 -0.52
N VAL A 829 -30.94 -17.84 0.26
CA VAL A 829 -29.85 -17.54 1.19
C VAL A 829 -29.86 -18.45 2.42
N ALA A 830 -31.02 -18.88 2.93
CA ALA A 830 -31.06 -19.85 4.04
C ALA A 830 -30.48 -21.23 3.67
N GLY A 831 -30.41 -21.54 2.38
CA GLY A 831 -29.90 -22.83 1.87
C GLY A 831 -28.68 -22.72 0.94
N SER A 832 -28.03 -21.55 0.87
CA SER A 832 -26.83 -21.30 0.04
C SER A 832 -26.22 -19.92 0.33
N GLU A 833 -25.16 -19.55 -0.39
CA GLU A 833 -24.57 -18.22 -0.31
C GLU A 833 -25.31 -17.17 -1.16
N ILE A 834 -25.18 -15.89 -0.78
CA ILE A 834 -25.81 -14.77 -1.49
C ILE A 834 -25.40 -14.65 -2.98
N ARG A 835 -24.22 -15.16 -3.36
CA ARG A 835 -23.78 -15.22 -4.76
C ARG A 835 -24.73 -16.03 -5.67
N TYR A 836 -25.33 -17.10 -5.14
CA TYR A 836 -26.31 -17.90 -5.89
C TYR A 836 -27.62 -17.14 -6.09
N PHE A 837 -28.00 -16.29 -5.14
CA PHE A 837 -29.11 -15.38 -5.36
C PHE A 837 -28.78 -14.36 -6.46
N SER A 838 -27.57 -13.79 -6.45
CA SER A 838 -27.09 -12.86 -7.48
C SER A 838 -27.15 -13.47 -8.89
N ASP A 839 -26.77 -14.75 -9.04
CA ASP A 839 -26.87 -15.51 -10.30
C ASP A 839 -28.31 -15.62 -10.82
N VAL A 840 -29.28 -15.81 -9.94
CA VAL A 840 -30.70 -15.88 -10.32
C VAL A 840 -31.26 -14.47 -10.58
N PHE A 841 -30.90 -13.52 -9.72
CA PHE A 841 -31.39 -12.15 -9.75
C PHE A 841 -30.97 -11.41 -11.01
N ARG A 842 -29.75 -11.64 -11.51
CA ARG A 842 -29.27 -11.01 -12.75
C ARG A 842 -30.12 -11.37 -13.97
N TYR A 843 -30.64 -12.59 -14.05
CA TYR A 843 -31.54 -12.98 -15.13
C TYR A 843 -32.92 -12.34 -14.98
N ALA A 844 -33.44 -12.29 -13.76
CA ALA A 844 -34.75 -11.69 -13.48
C ALA A 844 -34.77 -10.18 -13.77
N VAL A 845 -33.79 -9.45 -13.24
CA VAL A 845 -33.71 -7.98 -13.40
C VAL A 845 -33.51 -7.59 -14.86
N LEU A 846 -32.66 -8.30 -15.60
CA LEU A 846 -32.45 -8.04 -17.02
C LEU A 846 -33.63 -8.49 -17.89
N TYR A 847 -34.35 -9.54 -17.49
CA TYR A 847 -35.60 -9.90 -18.17
C TYR A 847 -36.65 -8.81 -18.04
N GLU A 848 -36.78 -8.18 -16.87
CA GLU A 848 -37.79 -7.14 -16.63
C GLU A 848 -37.38 -5.77 -17.19
N HIS A 849 -36.15 -5.34 -16.92
CA HIS A 849 -35.69 -3.98 -17.19
C HIS A 849 -34.77 -3.86 -18.42
N GLY A 850 -34.16 -4.96 -18.87
CA GLY A 850 -33.10 -4.93 -19.86
C GLY A 850 -31.85 -4.18 -19.37
N GLY A 851 -30.99 -3.76 -20.30
CA GLY A 851 -29.78 -3.01 -19.97
C GLY A 851 -28.60 -3.92 -19.66
N LEU A 852 -27.67 -3.44 -18.83
CA LEU A 852 -26.47 -4.14 -18.39
C LEU A 852 -26.61 -4.63 -16.96
N TRP A 853 -26.34 -5.90 -16.73
CA TRP A 853 -25.92 -6.39 -15.43
C TRP A 853 -24.43 -6.19 -15.29
N MET A 854 -23.98 -5.68 -14.14
CA MET A 854 -22.58 -5.69 -13.75
C MET A 854 -22.43 -6.10 -12.29
N ASP A 855 -21.50 -7.01 -12.03
CA ASP A 855 -21.10 -7.34 -10.66
C ASP A 855 -20.55 -6.08 -9.94
N SER A 856 -20.72 -6.02 -8.62
CA SER A 856 -20.44 -4.82 -7.81
C SER A 856 -18.94 -4.54 -7.56
N ASP A 857 -18.07 -5.23 -8.29
CA ASP A 857 -16.61 -5.15 -8.27
C ASP A 857 -16.03 -5.00 -9.69
N ILE A 858 -16.86 -4.55 -10.64
CA ILE A 858 -16.43 -4.11 -11.97
C ILE A 858 -16.09 -2.61 -11.92
N ILE A 859 -14.87 -2.26 -12.27
CA ILE A 859 -14.46 -0.86 -12.46
C ILE A 859 -14.58 -0.50 -13.94
N MET A 860 -15.39 0.51 -14.24
CA MET A 860 -15.50 1.05 -15.60
C MET A 860 -14.35 1.99 -15.91
N LEU A 861 -13.67 1.72 -17.01
CA LEU A 861 -12.57 2.55 -17.52
C LEU A 861 -13.05 3.55 -18.57
N ARG A 862 -14.09 3.23 -19.35
CA ARG A 862 -14.68 4.12 -20.38
C ARG A 862 -16.12 3.73 -20.69
N PRO A 863 -16.93 4.61 -21.31
CA PRO A 863 -18.32 4.30 -21.63
C PRO A 863 -18.46 3.07 -22.54
N PHE A 864 -19.41 2.19 -22.25
CA PHE A 864 -19.73 1.02 -23.07
C PHE A 864 -21.09 1.21 -23.75
N ALA A 865 -21.08 1.94 -24.87
CA ALA A 865 -22.27 2.30 -25.64
C ALA A 865 -22.79 1.14 -26.51
N PHE A 866 -23.09 0.01 -25.88
CA PHE A 866 -23.51 -1.21 -26.54
C PHE A 866 -24.99 -1.15 -26.98
N SER A 867 -25.26 -1.55 -28.22
CA SER A 867 -26.57 -1.46 -28.88
C SER A 867 -27.05 -2.76 -29.53
N GLY A 868 -26.34 -3.88 -29.29
CA GLY A 868 -26.74 -5.22 -29.73
C GLY A 868 -28.00 -5.75 -29.02
N ASP A 869 -28.32 -7.02 -29.25
CA ASP A 869 -29.44 -7.69 -28.57
C ASP A 869 -29.00 -8.32 -27.24
N HIS A 870 -27.78 -8.85 -27.20
CA HIS A 870 -27.16 -9.44 -26.02
C HIS A 870 -25.66 -9.14 -25.96
N PHE A 871 -25.08 -9.24 -24.79
CA PHE A 871 -23.63 -9.24 -24.63
C PHE A 871 -23.27 -10.25 -23.56
N PHE A 872 -22.34 -11.14 -23.86
CA PHE A 872 -21.79 -12.10 -22.91
C PHE A 872 -20.28 -12.06 -22.98
N ASN A 873 -19.65 -11.87 -21.81
CA ASN A 873 -18.20 -11.83 -21.71
C ASN A 873 -17.63 -13.19 -21.33
N LEU A 874 -16.66 -13.67 -22.11
CA LEU A 874 -15.91 -14.89 -21.78
C LEU A 874 -14.93 -14.66 -20.61
N GLN A 875 -14.34 -15.75 -20.10
CA GLN A 875 -13.19 -15.74 -19.19
C GLN A 875 -12.00 -16.51 -19.79
N TRP A 876 -10.76 -16.16 -19.43
CA TRP A 876 -9.58 -16.82 -20.00
C TRP A 876 -9.43 -18.25 -19.48
N ARG A 877 -9.53 -18.46 -18.17
CA ARG A 877 -9.36 -19.77 -17.53
C ARG A 877 -10.66 -20.25 -16.88
N GLY A 878 -11.04 -21.52 -17.10
CA GLY A 878 -12.30 -22.08 -16.58
C GLY A 878 -12.87 -23.28 -17.36
N SER A 879 -12.25 -23.64 -18.48
CA SER A 879 -12.69 -24.71 -19.39
C SER A 879 -12.91 -26.06 -18.69
N HIS A 880 -11.99 -26.46 -17.81
CA HIS A 880 -12.04 -27.72 -17.06
C HIS A 880 -13.22 -27.86 -16.09
N LYS A 881 -13.93 -26.77 -15.77
CA LYS A 881 -15.16 -26.75 -14.95
C LYS A 881 -16.41 -26.39 -15.77
N GLY A 882 -16.25 -26.17 -17.09
CA GLY A 882 -17.33 -25.74 -17.98
C GLY A 882 -17.73 -24.27 -17.85
N HIS A 883 -16.86 -23.42 -17.26
CA HIS A 883 -17.12 -21.99 -17.04
C HIS A 883 -16.43 -21.18 -18.14
N PHE A 884 -17.09 -21.04 -19.29
CA PHE A 884 -16.54 -20.25 -20.39
C PHE A 884 -17.08 -18.81 -20.38
N VAL A 885 -18.33 -18.63 -20.00
CA VAL A 885 -18.99 -17.33 -19.87
C VAL A 885 -19.07 -16.97 -18.39
N CYS A 886 -18.46 -15.84 -18.01
CA CYS A 886 -18.29 -15.45 -16.60
C CYS A 886 -19.60 -14.95 -15.95
N GLY A 887 -20.52 -14.41 -16.74
CA GLY A 887 -21.79 -13.84 -16.26
C GLY A 887 -21.67 -12.51 -15.51
N ASN A 888 -20.45 -12.03 -15.23
CA ASN A 888 -20.18 -10.80 -14.49
C ASN A 888 -20.64 -9.52 -15.20
N VAL A 889 -20.67 -9.54 -16.54
CA VAL A 889 -21.27 -8.50 -17.37
C VAL A 889 -22.18 -9.14 -18.41
N ILE A 890 -23.46 -8.79 -18.37
CA ILE A 890 -24.46 -9.30 -19.31
C ILE A 890 -25.30 -8.12 -19.82
N TYR A 891 -25.40 -7.96 -21.13
CA TYR A 891 -26.43 -7.11 -21.73
C TYR A 891 -27.60 -7.94 -22.23
N ALA A 892 -28.82 -7.44 -22.07
CA ALA A 892 -29.96 -7.95 -22.80
C ALA A 892 -31.04 -6.88 -23.00
N LYS A 893 -31.82 -7.01 -24.07
CA LYS A 893 -33.11 -6.31 -24.20
C LYS A 893 -34.14 -6.88 -23.21
N PRO A 894 -35.05 -6.05 -22.68
CA PRO A 894 -36.11 -6.52 -21.80
C PRO A 894 -36.98 -7.55 -22.51
N TYR A 895 -37.55 -8.46 -21.73
CA TYR A 895 -38.39 -9.59 -22.16
C TYR A 895 -37.68 -10.62 -23.06
N SER A 896 -36.35 -10.71 -22.99
CA SER A 896 -35.59 -11.72 -23.72
C SER A 896 -36.04 -13.14 -23.36
N ARG A 897 -36.41 -13.93 -24.37
CA ARG A 897 -36.75 -15.35 -24.20
C ARG A 897 -35.59 -16.18 -23.61
N HIS A 898 -34.34 -15.78 -23.90
CA HIS A 898 -33.15 -16.46 -23.40
C HIS A 898 -32.96 -16.20 -21.91
N LEU A 899 -33.11 -14.94 -21.46
CA LEU A 899 -33.04 -14.63 -20.03
C LEU A 899 -34.18 -15.24 -19.24
N ARG A 900 -35.39 -15.30 -19.82
CA ARG A 900 -36.50 -16.03 -19.22
C ARG A 900 -36.16 -17.51 -19.02
N ALA A 901 -35.63 -18.17 -20.04
CA ALA A 901 -35.23 -19.57 -19.96
C ALA A 901 -34.13 -19.78 -18.91
N LEU A 902 -33.10 -18.93 -18.88
CA LEU A 902 -32.03 -18.97 -17.89
C LEU A 902 -32.56 -18.74 -16.46
N TYR A 903 -33.49 -17.81 -16.27
CA TYR A 903 -34.15 -17.59 -14.98
C TYR A 903 -34.94 -18.84 -14.53
N GLU A 904 -35.80 -19.38 -15.38
CA GLU A 904 -36.59 -20.59 -15.07
C GLU A 904 -35.69 -21.81 -14.80
N MET A 905 -34.62 -21.98 -15.58
CA MET A 905 -33.65 -23.06 -15.41
C MET A 905 -32.83 -22.91 -14.13
N SER A 906 -32.40 -21.69 -13.78
CA SER A 906 -31.63 -21.42 -12.56
C SER A 906 -32.46 -21.74 -11.31
N ILE A 907 -33.72 -21.30 -11.24
CA ILE A 907 -34.66 -21.65 -10.16
C ILE A 907 -34.89 -23.17 -10.09
N LYS A 908 -35.14 -23.82 -11.23
CA LYS A 908 -35.38 -25.27 -11.28
C LYS A 908 -34.16 -26.07 -10.81
N ARG A 909 -32.96 -25.72 -11.29
CA ARG A 909 -31.70 -26.35 -10.88
C ARG A 909 -31.41 -26.09 -9.40
N PHE A 910 -31.68 -24.88 -8.91
CA PHE A 910 -31.49 -24.52 -7.51
C PHE A 910 -32.30 -25.41 -6.56
N HIS A 911 -33.54 -25.74 -6.93
CA HIS A 911 -34.43 -26.58 -6.12
C HIS A 911 -34.22 -28.09 -6.30
N ALA A 912 -33.61 -28.53 -7.40
CA ALA A 912 -33.49 -29.94 -7.74
C ALA A 912 -32.20 -30.62 -7.24
N ALA A 913 -31.11 -29.87 -7.00
CA ALA A 913 -29.79 -30.44 -6.68
C ALA A 913 -29.48 -30.47 -5.17
N PRO A 914 -29.17 -31.64 -4.57
CA PRO A 914 -28.59 -31.73 -3.23
C PRO A 914 -27.07 -31.44 -3.31
N GLY A 915 -26.64 -30.31 -2.74
CA GLY A 915 -25.26 -29.79 -2.92
C GLY A 915 -25.16 -28.96 -4.20
N LYS A 916 -24.50 -27.79 -4.12
CA LYS A 916 -24.37 -26.86 -5.25
C LYS A 916 -22.89 -26.62 -5.48
N GLU A 917 -22.36 -27.05 -6.62
CA GLU A 917 -21.02 -26.65 -7.04
C GLU A 917 -21.04 -25.19 -7.51
N PHE A 918 -19.88 -24.54 -7.46
CA PHE A 918 -19.76 -23.16 -7.93
C PHE A 918 -20.11 -23.11 -9.44
N GLY A 919 -20.97 -22.17 -9.83
CA GLY A 919 -21.33 -21.96 -11.24
C GLY A 919 -22.56 -22.71 -11.75
N ASP A 920 -23.06 -23.72 -11.02
CA ASP A 920 -24.14 -24.64 -11.48
C ASP A 920 -25.43 -23.97 -11.97
N ILE A 921 -25.75 -22.80 -11.40
CA ILE A 921 -26.93 -21.99 -11.72
C ILE A 921 -26.58 -20.60 -12.28
N GLY A 922 -25.28 -20.33 -12.50
CA GLY A 922 -24.75 -19.07 -12.99
C GLY A 922 -23.81 -19.31 -14.19
N PRO A 923 -22.49 -19.04 -14.08
CA PRO A 923 -21.53 -19.17 -15.19
C PRO A 923 -21.58 -20.49 -15.97
N LYS A 924 -21.72 -21.63 -15.28
CA LYS A 924 -21.80 -22.95 -15.92
C LYS A 924 -23.13 -23.15 -16.64
N LEU A 925 -24.25 -22.83 -15.99
CA LEU A 925 -25.58 -22.86 -16.62
C LEU A 925 -25.61 -22.00 -17.87
N LEU A 926 -25.04 -20.79 -17.80
CA LEU A 926 -24.95 -19.86 -18.92
C LEU A 926 -24.11 -20.43 -20.08
N SER A 927 -22.95 -21.01 -19.76
CA SER A 927 -22.07 -21.65 -20.74
C SER A 927 -22.76 -22.85 -21.40
N ASP A 928 -23.40 -23.72 -20.61
CA ASP A 928 -24.15 -24.88 -21.10
C ASP A 928 -25.33 -24.45 -21.99
N TYR A 929 -26.03 -23.37 -21.62
CA TYR A 929 -27.15 -22.84 -22.38
C TYR A 929 -26.69 -22.31 -23.74
N ILE A 930 -25.63 -21.50 -23.77
CA ILE A 930 -25.06 -20.95 -25.02
C ILE A 930 -24.53 -22.06 -25.92
N ALA A 931 -23.91 -23.11 -25.38
CA ALA A 931 -23.44 -24.26 -26.15
C ALA A 931 -24.57 -25.16 -26.67
N SER A 932 -25.81 -25.00 -26.18
CA SER A 932 -26.97 -25.77 -26.62
C SER A 932 -27.65 -25.19 -27.86
N ASP A 933 -28.49 -25.98 -28.53
CA ASP A 933 -29.31 -25.51 -29.66
C ASP A 933 -30.19 -24.31 -29.28
N ALA A 934 -30.69 -24.27 -28.04
CA ALA A 934 -31.52 -23.18 -27.54
C ALA A 934 -30.75 -21.85 -27.38
N GLY A 935 -29.42 -21.91 -27.25
CA GLY A 935 -28.54 -20.75 -27.16
C GLY A 935 -27.80 -20.43 -28.46
N SER A 936 -28.03 -21.18 -29.55
CA SER A 936 -27.32 -21.01 -30.82
C SER A 936 -27.43 -19.61 -31.43
N GLU A 937 -28.57 -18.94 -31.24
CA GLU A 937 -28.78 -17.55 -31.68
C GLU A 937 -27.95 -16.52 -30.89
N LEU A 938 -27.35 -16.90 -29.76
CA LEU A 938 -26.53 -16.01 -28.93
C LEU A 938 -25.06 -15.99 -29.34
N HIS A 939 -24.61 -16.87 -30.24
CA HIS A 939 -23.17 -17.04 -30.57
C HIS A 939 -22.53 -15.75 -31.09
N ASP A 940 -23.23 -14.97 -31.90
CA ASP A 940 -22.73 -13.68 -32.41
C ASP A 940 -22.72 -12.56 -31.35
N GLN A 941 -23.25 -12.84 -30.16
CA GLN A 941 -23.33 -11.92 -29.02
C GLN A 941 -22.37 -12.32 -27.87
N VAL A 942 -21.48 -13.30 -28.12
CA VAL A 942 -20.43 -13.74 -27.18
C VAL A 942 -19.07 -13.17 -27.60
N PHE A 943 -18.40 -12.50 -26.67
CA PHE A 943 -17.17 -11.74 -26.91
C PHE A 943 -16.02 -12.22 -26.00
N SER A 944 -14.78 -11.94 -26.42
CA SER A 944 -13.60 -12.42 -25.68
C SER A 944 -13.52 -11.81 -24.28
N PRO A 945 -12.69 -12.35 -23.38
CA PRO A 945 -12.55 -11.78 -22.05
C PRO A 945 -11.97 -10.35 -22.06
N MET A 946 -11.36 -9.87 -23.15
CA MET A 946 -10.68 -8.56 -23.21
C MET A 946 -11.55 -7.38 -22.73
N PHE A 947 -12.88 -7.43 -22.91
CA PHE A 947 -13.75 -6.28 -22.65
C PHE A 947 -13.88 -5.93 -21.17
N PHE A 948 -14.03 -6.92 -20.30
CA PHE A 948 -14.22 -6.73 -18.85
C PHE A 948 -13.37 -7.65 -17.96
N ASN A 949 -12.71 -8.64 -18.56
CA ASN A 949 -11.95 -9.72 -17.90
C ASN A 949 -10.53 -9.80 -18.48
N SER A 950 -9.90 -8.65 -18.79
CA SER A 950 -8.55 -8.60 -19.38
C SER A 950 -7.48 -9.17 -18.45
N ILE A 951 -7.63 -8.94 -17.14
CA ILE A 951 -6.90 -9.61 -16.06
C ILE A 951 -7.75 -10.82 -15.62
N ASP A 952 -7.17 -12.01 -15.71
CA ASP A 952 -7.87 -13.25 -15.35
C ASP A 952 -7.98 -13.41 -13.83
N TRP A 953 -8.97 -14.17 -13.35
CA TRP A 953 -9.15 -14.43 -11.92
C TRP A 953 -7.96 -15.14 -11.27
N THR A 954 -7.13 -15.85 -12.06
CA THR A 954 -5.87 -16.47 -11.60
C THR A 954 -4.72 -15.47 -11.44
N GLU A 955 -4.89 -14.22 -11.85
CA GLU A 955 -3.87 -13.15 -11.86
C GLU A 955 -4.29 -11.97 -10.98
N THR A 956 -5.07 -12.23 -9.94
CA THR A 956 -5.59 -11.21 -9.02
C THR A 956 -4.50 -10.52 -8.20
N ASP A 957 -3.31 -11.11 -8.07
CA ASP A 957 -2.12 -10.50 -7.48
C ASP A 957 -1.63 -9.27 -8.26
N ARG A 958 -1.97 -9.16 -9.56
CA ARG A 958 -1.64 -7.99 -10.37
C ARG A 958 -2.26 -6.72 -9.82
N PHE A 959 -3.41 -6.80 -9.17
CA PHE A 959 -4.07 -5.62 -8.58
C PHE A 959 -3.34 -5.05 -7.35
N GLU A 960 -2.40 -5.80 -6.77
CA GLU A 960 -1.51 -5.34 -5.69
C GLU A 960 -0.28 -4.59 -6.23
N LYS A 961 -0.01 -4.65 -7.54
CA LYS A 961 1.10 -3.95 -8.18
C LYS A 961 0.79 -2.46 -8.41
N PRO A 962 1.84 -1.62 -8.54
CA PRO A 962 1.68 -0.26 -9.04
C PRO A 962 0.95 -0.23 -10.38
N ILE A 963 0.07 0.77 -10.57
CA ILE A 963 -0.73 0.93 -11.79
C ILE A 963 0.12 0.95 -13.09
N SER A 964 1.37 1.42 -13.01
CA SER A 964 2.30 1.44 -14.14
C SER A 964 2.63 0.04 -14.68
N GLU A 965 2.53 -1.01 -13.87
CA GLU A 965 2.76 -2.39 -14.28
C GLU A 965 1.53 -3.05 -14.91
N LEU A 966 0.38 -2.38 -14.90
CA LEU A 966 -0.88 -2.89 -15.48
C LEU A 966 -1.11 -2.45 -16.92
N ALA A 967 -0.19 -1.65 -17.49
CA ALA A 967 -0.35 -1.11 -18.84
C ALA A 967 -0.58 -2.22 -19.88
N ASP A 968 0.14 -3.34 -19.81
CA ASP A 968 0.02 -4.45 -20.76
C ASP A 968 -1.38 -5.11 -20.77
N TYR A 969 -2.12 -4.98 -19.66
CA TYR A 969 -3.46 -5.54 -19.53
C TYR A 969 -4.55 -4.53 -19.88
N LEU A 970 -4.33 -3.25 -19.59
CA LEU A 970 -5.36 -2.22 -19.59
C LEU A 970 -5.25 -1.24 -20.75
N ASN A 971 -4.09 -1.15 -21.40
CA ASN A 971 -3.81 -0.27 -22.53
C ASN A 971 -4.16 -0.91 -23.89
N ASP A 972 -5.39 -1.43 -24.00
CA ASP A 972 -5.97 -1.91 -25.26
C ASP A 972 -7.36 -1.27 -25.45
N ASP A 973 -7.73 -0.91 -26.68
CA ASP A 973 -8.98 -0.20 -27.00
C ASP A 973 -10.26 -1.02 -26.84
N ARG A 974 -10.14 -2.33 -26.62
CA ARG A 974 -11.28 -3.21 -26.32
C ARG A 974 -11.60 -3.28 -24.85
N VAL A 975 -10.71 -2.86 -23.95
CA VAL A 975 -10.93 -2.97 -22.49
C VAL A 975 -11.85 -1.85 -22.00
N PHE A 976 -13.12 -2.12 -21.74
CA PHE A 976 -14.09 -1.13 -21.25
C PHE A 976 -14.12 -1.05 -19.73
N GLY A 977 -13.91 -2.18 -19.06
CA GLY A 977 -13.82 -2.27 -17.61
C GLY A 977 -12.88 -3.35 -17.17
N VAL A 978 -12.67 -3.43 -15.86
CA VAL A 978 -11.86 -4.47 -15.24
C VAL A 978 -12.63 -5.10 -14.08
N HIS A 979 -12.72 -6.41 -14.10
CA HIS A 979 -13.27 -7.21 -13.02
C HIS A 979 -12.21 -7.42 -11.95
N LEU A 980 -12.48 -6.96 -10.74
CA LEU A 980 -11.54 -7.09 -9.63
C LEU A 980 -11.51 -8.51 -9.05
N TRP A 981 -12.48 -9.36 -9.41
CA TRP A 981 -12.65 -10.73 -8.89
C TRP A 981 -12.65 -10.78 -7.35
N THR A 982 -12.98 -9.66 -6.72
CA THR A 982 -12.78 -9.35 -5.29
C THR A 982 -11.37 -9.67 -4.72
N ALA A 983 -10.29 -9.35 -5.46
CA ALA A 983 -8.92 -9.40 -4.97
C ALA A 983 -8.82 -8.82 -3.53
N ARG A 984 -8.36 -9.69 -2.62
CA ARG A 984 -8.52 -9.70 -1.16
C ARG A 984 -8.53 -8.32 -0.49
N ASN A 985 -9.55 -8.06 0.33
CA ASN A 985 -9.82 -6.84 1.14
C ASN A 985 -8.71 -6.34 2.10
N GLU A 986 -7.46 -6.77 1.94
CA GLU A 986 -6.33 -6.35 2.78
C GLU A 986 -5.16 -5.95 1.87
N ALA A 987 -5.23 -4.75 1.30
CA ALA A 987 -4.05 -4.10 0.74
C ALA A 987 -3.02 -3.93 1.87
N ARG A 988 -1.80 -4.43 1.68
CA ARG A 988 -0.70 -4.22 2.63
C ARG A 988 -0.20 -2.79 2.50
N PRO A 989 -0.10 -2.02 3.61
CA PRO A 989 0.30 -0.62 3.58
C PRO A 989 1.83 -0.50 3.57
N ASP A 990 2.51 -1.12 2.61
CA ASP A 990 3.95 -0.93 2.46
C ASP A 990 4.38 -1.05 1.01
N GLU A 991 4.45 0.09 0.32
CA GLU A 991 5.53 0.46 -0.59
C GLU A 991 5.28 1.87 -1.16
N LYS A 992 6.33 2.52 -1.64
CA LYS A 992 6.40 3.94 -2.07
C LYS A 992 5.50 4.33 -3.27
N SER A 993 4.55 3.48 -3.66
CA SER A 993 3.51 3.71 -4.69
C SER A 993 2.23 3.03 -4.23
N ALA A 994 1.11 3.77 -4.12
CA ALA A 994 -0.18 3.17 -3.75
C ALA A 994 -0.57 2.07 -4.77
N ALA A 995 -0.95 0.89 -4.28
CA ALA A 995 -1.45 -0.21 -5.11
C ALA A 995 -2.66 0.25 -5.94
N PHE A 996 -2.89 -0.37 -7.10
CA PHE A 996 -3.98 0.00 -8.02
C PHE A 996 -5.36 0.02 -7.32
N ILE A 997 -5.63 -0.93 -6.42
CA ILE A 997 -6.87 -0.99 -5.64
C ILE A 997 -7.07 0.25 -4.76
N GLU A 998 -6.03 0.73 -4.07
CA GLU A 998 -6.11 1.92 -3.21
C GLU A 998 -6.43 3.18 -4.04
N GLN A 999 -5.83 3.30 -5.23
CA GLN A 999 -6.11 4.42 -6.14
C GLN A 999 -7.56 4.39 -6.66
N LEU A 1000 -8.12 3.20 -6.88
CA LEU A 1000 -9.49 3.01 -7.36
C LEU A 1000 -10.55 3.21 -6.28
N ILE A 1001 -10.25 2.89 -5.02
CA ILE A 1001 -11.18 3.09 -3.91
C ILE A 1001 -11.43 4.58 -3.65
N ARG A 1002 -10.42 5.43 -3.89
CA ARG A 1002 -10.53 6.88 -3.72
C ARG A 1002 -10.06 7.65 -4.96
N PRO A 1003 -10.77 7.61 -6.10
CA PRO A 1003 -10.26 8.16 -7.36
C PRO A 1003 -9.90 9.67 -7.30
N LEU A 1004 -10.56 10.43 -6.42
CA LEU A 1004 -10.31 11.87 -6.25
C LEU A 1004 -9.14 12.19 -5.28
N GLU A 1005 -8.77 11.26 -4.42
CA GLU A 1005 -7.68 11.43 -3.42
C GLU A 1005 -6.44 10.57 -3.75
N GLY A 1006 -6.63 9.46 -4.45
CA GLY A 1006 -5.63 8.43 -4.76
C GLY A 1006 -4.78 8.74 -5.98
N PHE A 1007 -5.25 9.59 -6.89
CA PHE A 1007 -4.43 10.12 -8.00
C PHE A 1007 -3.89 11.52 -7.65
N PRO A 1008 -2.58 11.78 -7.84
CA PRO A 1008 -2.03 13.13 -7.69
C PRO A 1008 -2.67 14.11 -8.68
N SER A 1009 -3.07 15.30 -8.24
CA SER A 1009 -3.63 16.35 -9.12
C SER A 1009 -2.62 16.80 -10.18
N PHE A 1010 -3.10 17.35 -11.31
CA PHE A 1010 -2.22 17.82 -12.39
C PHE A 1010 -1.21 18.84 -11.87
N THR A 1011 -1.69 19.77 -11.03
CA THR A 1011 -0.86 20.79 -10.38
C THR A 1011 0.26 20.19 -9.53
N THR A 1012 -0.04 19.15 -8.75
CA THR A 1012 0.97 18.49 -7.89
C THR A 1012 2.06 17.84 -8.73
N LEU A 1013 1.70 17.22 -9.87
CA LEU A 1013 2.66 16.63 -10.79
C LEU A 1013 3.45 17.70 -11.54
N ALA A 1014 2.81 18.79 -11.96
CA ALA A 1014 3.49 19.93 -12.59
C ALA A 1014 4.56 20.53 -11.67
N ASP A 1015 4.26 20.69 -10.38
CA ASP A 1015 5.24 21.14 -9.39
C ASP A 1015 6.38 20.12 -9.20
N LYS A 1016 6.04 18.83 -9.11
CA LYS A 1016 7.02 17.75 -8.93
C LYS A 1016 8.01 17.65 -10.09
N PHE A 1017 7.51 17.69 -11.33
CA PHE A 1017 8.33 17.60 -12.56
C PHE A 1017 8.85 18.97 -13.01
N ASN A 1018 8.55 20.02 -12.24
CA ASN A 1018 9.02 21.37 -12.46
C ASN A 1018 8.70 21.90 -13.88
N THR A 1019 7.52 21.64 -14.44
CA THR A 1019 7.09 22.10 -15.78
C THR A 1019 6.59 23.54 -15.76
N ASP A 1020 6.46 24.20 -16.92
CA ASP A 1020 5.97 25.59 -17.04
C ASP A 1020 4.50 25.72 -16.61
N LYS A 1021 3.79 24.59 -16.63
CA LYS A 1021 2.45 24.39 -16.11
C LYS A 1021 2.37 24.42 -14.56
N ASN A 1022 3.48 24.60 -13.84
CA ASN A 1022 3.56 24.55 -12.37
C ASN A 1022 3.19 25.87 -11.65
N ARG A 1023 3.23 25.87 -10.31
CA ARG A 1023 2.95 27.04 -9.47
C ARG A 1023 4.19 27.88 -9.10
N HIS A 1024 5.39 27.34 -9.28
CA HIS A 1024 6.61 27.81 -8.62
C HIS A 1024 7.69 28.36 -9.55
N THR A 1025 7.65 28.10 -10.87
CA THR A 1025 8.61 28.64 -11.85
C THR A 1025 8.12 29.92 -12.54
N GLY A 1026 9.08 30.72 -13.02
CA GLY A 1026 8.99 32.14 -13.39
C GLY A 1026 8.12 32.55 -14.60
N ASN A 1027 7.06 31.80 -14.94
CA ASN A 1027 5.94 32.26 -15.78
C ASN A 1027 4.68 31.45 -15.37
N ARG A 1028 3.81 32.05 -14.54
CA ARG A 1028 2.78 31.35 -13.75
C ARG A 1028 1.42 31.28 -14.48
N HIS A 1029 1.36 30.67 -15.66
CA HIS A 1029 0.13 30.65 -16.46
C HIS A 1029 -1.05 29.97 -15.74
N CYS A 1030 -0.76 29.07 -14.78
CA CYS A 1030 -1.73 28.33 -13.98
C CYS A 1030 -2.68 27.45 -14.83
N TYR A 1031 -2.26 26.99 -16.01
CA TYR A 1031 -3.06 26.14 -16.89
C TYR A 1031 -3.29 24.73 -16.33
N ALA A 1032 -2.44 24.25 -15.41
CA ALA A 1032 -2.61 22.97 -14.73
C ALA A 1032 -4.03 22.73 -14.18
N ARG A 1033 -4.67 23.75 -13.60
CA ARG A 1033 -6.04 23.65 -13.06
C ARG A 1033 -7.09 23.40 -14.14
N ILE A 1034 -6.82 23.82 -15.37
CA ILE A 1034 -7.73 23.71 -16.51
C ILE A 1034 -7.64 22.29 -17.08
N TYR A 1035 -6.42 21.77 -17.23
CA TYR A 1035 -6.19 20.36 -17.57
C TYR A 1035 -6.83 19.42 -16.56
N ASP A 1036 -6.65 19.68 -15.26
CA ASP A 1036 -7.27 18.89 -14.20
C ASP A 1036 -8.81 18.95 -14.30
N ARG A 1037 -9.38 20.14 -14.53
CA ARG A 1037 -10.83 20.32 -14.69
C ARG A 1037 -11.42 19.57 -15.89
N LEU A 1038 -10.76 19.60 -17.04
CA LEU A 1038 -11.31 19.06 -18.29
C LEU A 1038 -10.96 17.59 -18.52
N LEU A 1039 -9.84 17.11 -17.96
CA LEU A 1039 -9.30 15.80 -18.29
C LEU A 1039 -9.25 14.81 -17.12
N SER A 1040 -9.48 15.23 -15.86
CA SER A 1040 -9.46 14.32 -14.69
C SER A 1040 -10.46 13.16 -14.78
N ALA A 1041 -11.59 13.34 -15.44
CA ALA A 1041 -12.54 12.24 -15.66
C ALA A 1041 -11.99 11.13 -16.58
N ARG A 1042 -10.92 11.41 -17.35
CA ARG A 1042 -10.30 10.50 -18.31
C ARG A 1042 -8.97 9.89 -17.82
N ARG A 1043 -8.67 9.95 -16.51
CA ARG A 1043 -7.40 9.47 -15.93
C ARG A 1043 -6.98 8.09 -16.41
N LEU A 1044 -7.90 7.12 -16.37
CA LEU A 1044 -7.66 5.74 -16.77
C LEU A 1044 -8.04 5.45 -18.22
N SER A 1045 -8.82 6.34 -18.84
CA SER A 1045 -9.37 6.15 -20.18
C SER A 1045 -8.53 6.80 -21.27
N MET A 1046 -7.62 7.72 -20.93
CA MET A 1046 -6.76 8.41 -21.89
C MET A 1046 -5.83 7.42 -22.58
N ARG A 1047 -5.77 7.45 -23.90
CA ARG A 1047 -4.94 6.54 -24.72
C ARG A 1047 -3.88 7.28 -25.50
N ARG A 1048 -4.23 8.39 -26.14
CA ARG A 1048 -3.28 9.13 -26.97
C ARG A 1048 -3.39 10.64 -26.77
N LEU A 1049 -2.29 11.23 -26.33
CA LEU A 1049 -2.14 12.67 -26.18
C LEU A 1049 -0.99 13.14 -27.05
N MET A 1050 -1.19 14.21 -27.80
CA MET A 1050 -0.13 14.90 -28.51
C MET A 1050 0.24 16.19 -27.76
N GLU A 1051 1.52 16.43 -27.58
CA GLU A 1051 2.07 17.70 -27.08
C GLU A 1051 3.03 18.26 -28.14
N ILE A 1052 2.77 19.50 -28.56
CA ILE A 1052 3.58 20.25 -29.50
C ILE A 1052 4.33 21.31 -28.71
N GLY A 1053 5.65 21.39 -28.86
CA GLY A 1053 6.51 22.21 -28.01
C GLY A 1053 6.94 21.45 -26.75
N LEU A 1054 8.10 20.77 -26.82
CA LEU A 1054 8.70 20.04 -25.69
C LEU A 1054 9.90 20.78 -25.09
N CYS A 1055 10.61 21.55 -25.91
CA CYS A 1055 11.80 22.29 -25.52
C CYS A 1055 11.49 23.54 -24.69
N ARG A 1056 12.32 23.80 -23.68
CA ARG A 1056 12.26 25.03 -22.88
C ARG A 1056 13.26 26.05 -23.39
N GLY A 1057 12.83 26.89 -24.32
CA GLY A 1057 13.61 28.02 -24.82
C GLY A 1057 14.61 27.69 -25.94
N LEU A 1058 15.24 28.73 -26.49
CA LEU A 1058 16.03 28.73 -27.73
C LEU A 1058 17.45 28.12 -27.63
N ALA A 1059 17.79 27.42 -26.54
CA ALA A 1059 19.07 26.77 -26.41
C ALA A 1059 18.94 25.54 -25.53
N GLU A 1060 19.22 24.35 -26.08
CA GLU A 1060 20.35 23.53 -25.62
C GLU A 1060 20.37 22.17 -26.33
N HIS A 1061 21.46 21.90 -27.05
CA HIS A 1061 21.85 20.57 -27.56
C HIS A 1061 22.19 19.56 -26.43
N SER A 1062 21.72 19.79 -25.21
CA SER A 1062 22.02 19.03 -23.98
C SER A 1062 20.78 18.62 -23.17
N GLN A 1063 19.55 18.84 -23.66
CA GLN A 1063 18.37 18.29 -22.98
C GLN A 1063 18.37 16.75 -23.04
N THR A 1064 18.57 16.11 -21.89
CA THR A 1064 18.55 14.66 -21.73
C THR A 1064 17.17 14.11 -21.34
N GLU A 1065 16.19 14.98 -21.06
CA GLU A 1065 14.88 14.61 -20.52
C GLU A 1065 13.75 15.51 -21.06
N THR A 1066 12.52 15.00 -21.06
CA THR A 1066 11.28 15.71 -21.42
C THR A 1066 10.32 15.73 -20.21
N PRO A 1067 10.42 16.74 -19.32
CA PRO A 1067 9.63 16.78 -18.08
C PRO A 1067 8.11 16.82 -18.28
N SER A 1068 7.64 17.47 -19.35
CA SER A 1068 6.21 17.54 -19.71
C SER A 1068 5.65 16.16 -20.10
N VAL A 1069 6.40 15.38 -20.88
CA VAL A 1069 6.05 14.00 -21.25
C VAL A 1069 5.93 13.12 -20.01
N THR A 1070 6.89 13.23 -19.09
CA THR A 1070 6.89 12.46 -17.84
C THR A 1070 5.70 12.85 -16.96
N LEU A 1071 5.33 14.13 -16.93
CA LEU A 1071 4.13 14.63 -16.27
C LEU A 1071 2.88 13.99 -16.87
N TRP A 1072 2.68 14.08 -18.19
CA TRP A 1072 1.51 13.51 -18.87
C TRP A 1072 1.40 11.99 -18.66
N GLN A 1073 2.50 11.25 -18.74
CA GLN A 1073 2.50 9.80 -18.50
C GLN A 1073 2.21 9.42 -17.05
N SER A 1074 2.59 10.28 -16.09
CA SER A 1074 2.26 10.12 -14.67
C SER A 1074 0.81 10.49 -14.37
N TYR A 1075 0.27 11.48 -15.09
CA TYR A 1075 -1.10 11.94 -14.92
C TYR A 1075 -2.10 10.97 -15.58
N PHE A 1076 -1.73 10.41 -16.74
CA PHE A 1076 -2.49 9.39 -17.50
C PHE A 1076 -1.70 8.08 -17.58
N PRO A 1077 -1.93 7.12 -16.67
CA PRO A 1077 -1.09 5.93 -16.50
C PRO A 1077 -1.02 4.99 -17.72
N PHE A 1078 -2.00 5.05 -18.63
CA PHE A 1078 -2.04 4.20 -19.84
C PHE A 1078 -1.90 5.00 -21.14
N CYS A 1079 -1.66 6.31 -21.06
CA CYS A 1079 -1.55 7.14 -22.26
C CYS A 1079 -0.18 6.95 -22.94
N GLN A 1080 -0.20 6.88 -24.27
CA GLN A 1080 0.93 7.14 -25.15
C GLN A 1080 0.99 8.63 -25.45
N VAL A 1081 2.16 9.25 -25.25
CA VAL A 1081 2.39 10.66 -25.55
C VAL A 1081 3.12 10.78 -26.89
N LEU A 1082 2.58 11.60 -27.80
CA LEU A 1082 3.19 11.94 -29.07
C LEU A 1082 3.80 13.34 -28.96
N GLY A 1083 5.11 13.42 -29.05
CA GLY A 1083 5.85 14.68 -28.99
C GLY A 1083 6.08 15.27 -30.38
N VAL A 1084 5.81 16.55 -30.58
CA VAL A 1084 6.10 17.26 -31.83
C VAL A 1084 6.96 18.48 -31.50
N ASP A 1085 8.18 18.51 -32.02
CA ASP A 1085 9.13 19.60 -31.74
C ASP A 1085 10.08 19.82 -32.94
N LEU A 1086 10.75 20.97 -32.99
CA LEU A 1086 11.84 21.22 -33.94
C LEU A 1086 13.07 20.37 -33.63
N THR A 1087 13.24 20.02 -32.36
CA THR A 1087 14.31 19.20 -31.82
C THR A 1087 13.98 17.74 -32.04
N ASP A 1088 14.95 16.97 -32.54
CA ASP A 1088 14.83 15.51 -32.57
C ASP A 1088 14.86 15.00 -31.13
N PHE A 1089 13.89 14.17 -30.73
CA PHE A 1089 13.87 13.48 -29.43
C PHE A 1089 13.77 11.97 -29.61
N SER A 1090 14.06 11.46 -30.81
CA SER A 1090 13.82 10.07 -31.20
C SER A 1090 14.59 9.06 -30.35
N TRP A 1091 15.68 9.46 -29.72
CA TRP A 1091 16.44 8.62 -28.77
C TRP A 1091 15.69 8.34 -27.45
N LEU A 1092 14.65 9.11 -27.13
CA LEU A 1092 13.77 8.87 -25.97
C LEU A 1092 12.55 7.99 -26.31
N ASN A 1093 12.37 7.64 -27.59
CA ASN A 1093 11.20 6.86 -28.04
C ASN A 1093 11.13 5.49 -27.36
N ASN A 1094 9.93 5.15 -26.92
CA ASN A 1094 9.58 3.87 -26.30
C ASN A 1094 8.11 3.55 -26.58
N GLU A 1095 7.56 2.52 -25.95
CA GLU A 1095 6.17 2.10 -26.19
C GLU A 1095 5.14 3.19 -25.82
N ARG A 1096 5.47 4.05 -24.84
CA ARG A 1096 4.59 5.11 -24.33
C ARG A 1096 4.98 6.53 -24.76
N PHE A 1097 6.09 6.71 -25.48
CA PHE A 1097 6.49 8.01 -26.03
C PHE A 1097 7.02 7.86 -27.46
N ARG A 1098 6.52 8.70 -28.37
CA ARG A 1098 7.04 8.80 -29.74
C ARG A 1098 7.14 10.26 -30.16
N SER A 1099 8.32 10.69 -30.55
CA SER A 1099 8.58 12.04 -31.03
C SER A 1099 8.59 12.15 -32.56
N PHE A 1100 8.29 13.34 -33.05
CA PHE A 1100 8.38 13.73 -34.45
C PHE A 1100 9.07 15.09 -34.58
N VAL A 1101 10.03 15.17 -35.52
CA VAL A 1101 10.63 16.45 -35.91
C VAL A 1101 9.68 17.17 -36.87
N CYS A 1102 9.21 18.35 -36.47
CA CYS A 1102 8.24 19.13 -37.23
C CYS A 1102 8.41 20.63 -36.97
N ASP A 1103 8.48 21.40 -38.05
CA ASP A 1103 8.38 22.86 -38.02
C ASP A 1103 6.91 23.29 -38.24
N GLN A 1104 6.29 23.91 -37.23
CA GLN A 1104 4.88 24.35 -37.31
C GLN A 1104 4.63 25.40 -38.40
N SER A 1105 5.66 26.15 -38.81
CA SER A 1105 5.56 27.13 -39.90
C SER A 1105 5.52 26.47 -41.29
N ASN A 1106 5.81 25.17 -41.38
CA ASN A 1106 5.90 24.42 -42.63
C ASN A 1106 4.76 23.40 -42.78
N VAL A 1107 3.85 23.69 -43.71
CA VAL A 1107 2.69 22.82 -43.99
C VAL A 1107 3.06 21.40 -44.44
N GLU A 1108 4.17 21.23 -45.15
CA GLU A 1108 4.59 19.91 -45.63
C GLU A 1108 5.13 19.04 -44.49
N ASP A 1109 5.71 19.67 -43.46
CA ASP A 1109 6.15 19.00 -42.24
C ASP A 1109 4.96 18.52 -41.41
N LEU A 1110 3.97 19.39 -41.20
CA LEU A 1110 2.71 19.03 -40.53
C LEU A 1110 2.02 17.88 -41.27
N ARG A 1111 1.87 17.97 -42.59
CA ARG A 1111 1.25 16.89 -43.39
C ARG A 1111 2.00 15.58 -43.31
N ARG A 1112 3.35 15.62 -43.29
CA ARG A 1112 4.19 14.43 -43.12
C ARG A 1112 3.91 13.75 -41.78
N VAL A 1113 3.84 14.51 -40.69
CA VAL A 1113 3.51 13.95 -39.36
C VAL A 1113 2.09 13.41 -39.34
N ALA A 1114 1.11 14.18 -39.83
CA ALA A 1114 -0.29 13.78 -39.87
C ALA A 1114 -0.52 12.49 -40.67
N ALA A 1115 0.22 12.27 -41.76
CA ALA A 1115 0.12 11.05 -42.56
C ALA A 1115 0.61 9.78 -41.82
N THR A 1116 1.37 9.92 -40.74
CA THR A 1116 1.83 8.78 -39.92
C THR A 1116 0.90 8.44 -38.75
N ILE A 1117 -0.12 9.27 -38.52
CA ILE A 1117 -1.05 9.15 -37.41
C ILE A 1117 -2.43 8.84 -37.97
N GLU A 1118 -3.10 7.85 -37.41
CA GLU A 1118 -4.45 7.50 -37.82
C GLU A 1118 -5.43 8.64 -37.54
N THR A 1119 -6.31 8.95 -38.50
CA THR A 1119 -7.32 10.00 -38.34
C THR A 1119 -8.25 9.69 -37.18
N ARG A 1120 -8.63 10.71 -36.39
CA ARG A 1120 -9.49 10.58 -35.21
C ARG A 1120 -8.96 9.62 -34.13
N SER A 1121 -7.65 9.46 -34.01
CA SER A 1121 -7.03 8.58 -33.01
C SER A 1121 -6.49 9.29 -31.77
N LEU A 1122 -6.49 10.63 -31.74
CA LEU A 1122 -5.98 11.42 -30.62
C LEU A 1122 -7.11 11.86 -29.69
N ASP A 1123 -6.98 11.60 -28.39
CA ASP A 1123 -7.93 12.06 -27.37
C ASP A 1123 -7.73 13.55 -27.06
N VAL A 1124 -6.46 13.97 -27.03
CA VAL A 1124 -6.02 15.32 -26.67
C VAL A 1124 -4.88 15.76 -27.57
N ILE A 1125 -4.92 17.02 -27.99
CA ILE A 1125 -3.78 17.72 -28.60
C ILE A 1125 -3.52 18.98 -27.78
N VAL A 1126 -2.28 19.19 -27.36
CA VAL A 1126 -1.81 20.39 -26.67
C VAL A 1126 -0.81 21.10 -27.58
N ASP A 1127 -1.15 22.31 -28.01
CA ASP A 1127 -0.28 23.18 -28.80
C ASP A 1127 0.35 24.24 -27.88
N ASP A 1128 1.60 24.01 -27.50
CA ASP A 1128 2.46 24.86 -26.66
C ASP A 1128 3.75 25.21 -27.45
N GLY A 1129 3.62 25.29 -28.78
CA GLY A 1129 4.75 25.39 -29.71
C GLY A 1129 5.27 26.81 -29.92
N SER A 1130 5.22 27.34 -31.15
CA SER A 1130 5.85 28.63 -31.48
C SER A 1130 5.12 29.86 -30.93
N HIS A 1131 3.86 29.70 -30.54
CA HIS A 1131 2.92 30.76 -30.15
C HIS A 1131 2.64 31.82 -31.25
N ALA A 1132 3.15 31.60 -32.47
CA ALA A 1132 2.89 32.45 -33.62
C ALA A 1132 1.47 32.17 -34.15
N SER A 1133 0.65 33.20 -34.32
CA SER A 1133 -0.76 33.01 -34.72
C SER A 1133 -0.88 32.29 -36.07
N PHE A 1134 0.08 32.47 -36.98
CA PHE A 1134 0.10 31.72 -38.23
C PHE A 1134 0.35 30.23 -38.03
N ASP A 1135 1.32 29.88 -37.21
CA ASP A 1135 1.74 28.50 -36.97
C ASP A 1135 0.69 27.72 -36.18
N GLU A 1136 0.10 28.35 -35.14
CA GLU A 1136 -1.01 27.78 -34.35
C GLU A 1136 -2.21 27.47 -35.24
N GLN A 1137 -2.61 28.42 -36.10
CA GLN A 1137 -3.74 28.23 -37.01
C GLN A 1137 -3.45 27.17 -38.07
N LEU A 1138 -2.24 27.16 -38.61
CA LEU A 1138 -1.81 26.16 -39.59
C LEU A 1138 -1.82 24.75 -38.96
N THR A 1139 -1.30 24.63 -37.75
CA THR A 1139 -1.26 23.37 -36.99
C THR A 1139 -2.65 22.91 -36.59
N LEU A 1140 -3.52 23.82 -36.14
CA LEU A 1140 -4.93 23.54 -35.89
C LEU A 1140 -5.61 22.99 -37.15
N ARG A 1141 -5.39 23.59 -38.32
CA ARG A 1141 -5.99 23.11 -39.58
C ARG A 1141 -5.58 21.68 -39.92
N GLU A 1142 -4.29 21.37 -39.83
CA GLU A 1142 -3.77 20.08 -40.29
C GLU A 1142 -3.95 18.96 -39.23
N PHE A 1143 -3.89 19.26 -37.93
CA PHE A 1143 -3.97 18.25 -36.87
C PHE A 1143 -5.37 18.09 -36.25
N PHE A 1144 -6.28 19.05 -36.37
CA PHE A 1144 -7.66 18.88 -35.88
C PHE A 1144 -8.42 17.67 -36.46
N PRO A 1145 -8.17 17.22 -37.71
CA PRO A 1145 -8.71 15.95 -38.23
C PRO A 1145 -8.20 14.68 -37.50
N LEU A 1146 -7.04 14.73 -36.85
CA LEU A 1146 -6.48 13.62 -36.08
C LEU A 1146 -7.17 13.46 -34.72
N LEU A 1147 -7.82 14.50 -34.22
CA LEU A 1147 -8.55 14.50 -32.96
C LEU A 1147 -9.83 13.65 -33.05
N ALA A 1148 -10.03 12.78 -32.07
CA ALA A 1148 -11.20 11.92 -31.91
C ALA A 1148 -12.47 12.74 -31.65
N GLY A 1149 -13.64 12.12 -31.87
CA GLY A 1149 -14.91 12.70 -31.45
C GLY A 1149 -14.90 12.92 -29.93
N ASP A 1150 -15.41 14.06 -29.45
CA ASP A 1150 -15.29 14.46 -28.04
C ASP A 1150 -13.85 14.63 -27.50
N GLY A 1151 -12.85 14.64 -28.37
CA GLY A 1151 -11.47 14.99 -28.01
C GLY A 1151 -11.29 16.50 -27.77
N TRP A 1152 -10.22 16.86 -27.06
CA TRP A 1152 -9.87 18.24 -26.73
C TRP A 1152 -8.62 18.72 -27.46
N TYR A 1153 -8.69 19.91 -28.05
CA TYR A 1153 -7.55 20.64 -28.60
C TYR A 1153 -7.26 21.86 -27.72
N PHE A 1154 -6.06 21.97 -27.19
CA PHE A 1154 -5.60 23.08 -26.36
C PHE A 1154 -4.59 23.93 -27.15
N ILE A 1155 -4.67 25.26 -27.04
CA ILE A 1155 -3.65 26.20 -27.54
C ILE A 1155 -3.26 27.11 -26.40
N GLU A 1156 -1.99 27.06 -25.98
CA GLU A 1156 -1.40 27.85 -24.90
C GLU A 1156 -0.89 29.22 -25.41
N ASP A 1157 -0.75 30.17 -24.49
CA ASP A 1157 -0.09 31.47 -24.67
C ASP A 1157 -0.55 32.37 -25.84
N LEU A 1158 -1.85 32.34 -26.09
CA LEU A 1158 -2.58 33.16 -27.07
C LEU A 1158 -2.51 34.69 -26.86
N ASP A 1159 -1.90 35.15 -25.78
CA ASP A 1159 -1.72 36.57 -25.44
C ASP A 1159 -0.33 37.12 -25.81
N TRP A 1160 0.55 36.27 -26.32
CA TRP A 1160 1.88 36.64 -26.79
C TRP A 1160 2.05 36.33 -28.29
N GLN A 1161 2.95 37.05 -28.96
CA GLN A 1161 3.32 36.82 -30.36
C GLN A 1161 4.83 37.06 -30.55
N PRO A 1162 5.53 36.25 -31.36
CA PRO A 1162 6.95 36.46 -31.64
C PRO A 1162 7.20 37.75 -32.45
N PRO A 1163 8.35 38.44 -32.25
CA PRO A 1163 8.67 39.65 -32.99
C PRO A 1163 8.79 39.39 -34.49
N GLY A 1164 8.03 40.15 -35.31
CA GLY A 1164 8.10 40.09 -36.78
C GLY A 1164 6.83 39.59 -37.47
N GLU A 1165 5.81 39.15 -36.72
CA GLU A 1165 4.48 38.90 -37.28
C GLU A 1165 3.83 40.19 -37.81
N ASP A 1166 3.19 40.09 -38.98
CA ASP A 1166 2.42 41.19 -39.59
C ASP A 1166 0.92 41.02 -39.27
N PRO A 1167 0.36 41.77 -38.30
CA PRO A 1167 -1.03 41.63 -37.87
C PRO A 1167 -2.05 42.03 -38.95
N THR A 1168 -1.60 42.57 -40.10
CA THR A 1168 -2.49 42.86 -41.24
C THR A 1168 -2.71 41.64 -42.16
N ARG A 1169 -1.87 40.60 -42.03
CA ARG A 1169 -1.88 39.41 -42.89
C ARG A 1169 -2.59 38.21 -42.26
N ILE A 1170 -2.68 38.19 -40.94
CA ILE A 1170 -3.38 37.15 -40.19
C ILE A 1170 -4.05 37.75 -38.96
N THR A 1171 -5.29 37.32 -38.70
CA THR A 1171 -5.99 37.68 -37.46
C THR A 1171 -5.39 36.88 -36.31
N PRO A 1172 -5.09 37.47 -35.14
CA PRO A 1172 -4.62 36.72 -33.98
C PRO A 1172 -5.54 35.55 -33.63
N THR A 1173 -4.97 34.37 -33.37
CA THR A 1173 -5.70 33.10 -33.19
C THR A 1173 -6.86 33.22 -32.20
N LYS A 1174 -6.61 33.89 -31.07
CA LYS A 1174 -7.60 34.19 -30.04
C LYS A 1174 -8.81 34.95 -30.55
N ALA A 1175 -8.58 36.01 -31.33
CA ALA A 1175 -9.65 36.86 -31.85
C ALA A 1175 -10.46 36.10 -32.91
N LEU A 1176 -9.77 35.36 -33.79
CA LEU A 1176 -10.39 34.51 -34.80
C LEU A 1176 -11.32 33.45 -34.19
N LEU A 1177 -10.85 32.74 -33.16
CA LEU A 1177 -11.66 31.72 -32.47
C LEU A 1177 -12.84 32.33 -31.69
N ARG A 1178 -12.71 33.56 -31.17
CA ARG A 1178 -13.85 34.29 -30.56
C ARG A 1178 -14.91 34.63 -31.60
N GLU A 1179 -14.51 35.12 -32.76
CA GLU A 1179 -15.45 35.38 -33.87
C GLU A 1179 -16.16 34.09 -34.30
N ILE A 1180 -15.43 32.98 -34.43
CA ILE A 1180 -16.04 31.68 -34.76
C ILE A 1180 -17.02 31.24 -33.66
N LYS A 1181 -16.68 31.38 -32.38
CA LYS A 1181 -17.57 31.04 -31.26
C LYS A 1181 -18.85 31.88 -31.27
N GLU A 1182 -18.74 33.18 -31.49
CA GLU A 1182 -19.86 34.14 -31.39
C GLU A 1182 -20.72 34.17 -32.66
N CYS A 1183 -20.10 34.01 -33.83
CA CYS A 1183 -20.72 34.22 -35.13
C CYS A 1183 -20.82 32.96 -36.00
N GLY A 1184 -20.21 31.85 -35.59
CA GLY A 1184 -20.15 30.60 -36.36
C GLY A 1184 -19.15 30.60 -37.53
N THR A 1185 -18.45 31.71 -37.78
CA THR A 1185 -17.45 31.90 -38.82
C THR A 1185 -16.57 33.10 -38.48
N ALA A 1186 -15.35 33.17 -39.01
CA ALA A 1186 -14.55 34.39 -38.96
C ALA A 1186 -15.20 35.52 -39.77
N ARG A 1187 -15.03 36.74 -39.28
CA ARG A 1187 -15.36 38.00 -39.96
C ARG A 1187 -14.10 38.78 -40.36
N SER A 1188 -13.00 38.52 -39.68
CA SER A 1188 -11.67 39.08 -39.95
C SER A 1188 -10.86 38.20 -40.94
N VAL A 1189 -9.62 38.59 -41.20
CA VAL A 1189 -8.72 37.94 -42.17
C VAL A 1189 -8.39 36.50 -41.72
N ASP A 1190 -8.91 35.51 -42.44
CA ASP A 1190 -8.72 34.06 -42.23
C ASP A 1190 -8.08 33.41 -43.47
N PRO A 1191 -6.77 33.61 -43.70
CA PRO A 1191 -6.11 33.14 -44.93
C PRO A 1191 -5.92 31.62 -44.95
N LEU A 1192 -5.97 30.98 -43.78
CA LEU A 1192 -5.77 29.54 -43.62
C LEU A 1192 -7.08 28.74 -43.64
N GLY A 1193 -8.23 29.42 -43.55
CA GLY A 1193 -9.56 28.81 -43.67
C GLY A 1193 -10.02 28.11 -42.41
N ILE A 1194 -9.64 28.59 -41.22
CA ILE A 1194 -10.00 27.98 -39.93
C ILE A 1194 -11.52 27.97 -39.71
N SER A 1195 -12.23 28.96 -40.26
CA SER A 1195 -13.70 29.02 -40.24
C SER A 1195 -14.37 27.78 -40.81
N THR A 1196 -13.71 27.05 -41.71
CA THR A 1196 -14.24 25.79 -42.28
C THR A 1196 -14.35 24.67 -41.24
N LEU A 1197 -13.60 24.77 -40.13
CA LEU A 1197 -13.68 23.83 -39.01
C LEU A 1197 -14.82 24.14 -38.04
N ALA A 1198 -15.46 25.32 -38.12
CA ALA A 1198 -16.47 25.76 -37.16
C ALA A 1198 -17.61 24.74 -36.95
N GLY A 1199 -18.06 24.08 -38.03
CA GLY A 1199 -19.09 23.05 -37.98
C GLY A 1199 -18.68 21.77 -37.22
N GLN A 1200 -17.37 21.55 -37.03
CA GLN A 1200 -16.81 20.43 -36.28
C GLN A 1200 -16.58 20.76 -34.81
N PHE A 1201 -16.68 22.02 -34.39
CA PHE A 1201 -16.52 22.42 -32.99
C PHE A 1201 -17.82 22.16 -32.22
N ALA A 1202 -17.72 21.43 -31.11
CA ALA A 1202 -18.80 21.23 -30.15
C ALA A 1202 -18.89 22.42 -29.20
N GLU A 1203 -17.74 22.83 -28.67
CA GLU A 1203 -17.60 23.97 -27.77
C GLU A 1203 -16.20 24.58 -27.90
N ILE A 1204 -16.10 25.89 -27.63
CA ILE A 1204 -14.84 26.64 -27.54
C ILE A 1204 -14.84 27.34 -26.18
N LEU A 1205 -13.90 26.95 -25.32
CA LEU A 1205 -13.75 27.48 -23.96
C LEU A 1205 -12.48 28.32 -23.89
N PHE A 1206 -12.62 29.55 -23.41
CA PHE A 1206 -11.50 30.45 -23.18
C PHE A 1206 -11.22 30.48 -21.69
N PHE A 1207 -9.94 30.41 -21.33
CA PHE A 1207 -9.50 30.46 -19.95
C PHE A 1207 -8.37 31.47 -19.79
N ASP A 1208 -8.47 32.27 -18.73
CA ASP A 1208 -7.48 33.30 -18.46
C ASP A 1208 -6.22 32.73 -17.81
N SER A 1209 -5.07 33.18 -18.30
CA SER A 1209 -3.79 33.05 -17.59
C SER A 1209 -3.83 34.00 -16.39
N HIS A 1210 -3.60 33.48 -15.18
CA HIS A 1210 -3.56 34.32 -13.98
C HIS A 1210 -2.34 35.25 -13.99
N TYR A 1211 -1.30 34.88 -14.72
CA TYR A 1211 -0.11 35.71 -14.92
C TYR A 1211 -0.39 36.92 -15.82
N GLU A 1212 -1.04 36.70 -16.97
CA GLU A 1212 -1.38 37.79 -17.91
C GLU A 1212 -2.46 38.73 -17.36
N LEU A 1213 -3.39 38.20 -16.54
CA LEU A 1213 -4.36 39.01 -15.81
C LEU A 1213 -3.69 39.99 -14.84
N ASP A 1214 -2.67 39.54 -14.11
CA ASP A 1214 -1.97 40.35 -13.11
C ASP A 1214 -1.02 41.38 -13.74
N ARG A 1215 -0.32 41.01 -14.83
CA ARG A 1215 0.66 41.89 -15.50
C ARG A 1215 0.07 42.81 -16.56
N ALA A 1216 -0.79 42.29 -17.42
CA ALA A 1216 -1.21 42.98 -18.65
C ALA A 1216 -2.73 43.21 -18.72
N GLN A 1217 -3.50 42.69 -17.75
CA GLN A 1217 -4.97 42.70 -17.74
C GLN A 1217 -5.59 42.05 -18.99
N LEU A 1218 -4.88 41.08 -19.59
CA LEU A 1218 -5.34 40.37 -20.78
C LEU A 1218 -6.18 39.14 -20.39
N LEU A 1219 -7.32 38.94 -21.05
CA LEU A 1219 -8.29 37.86 -20.77
C LEU A 1219 -8.20 36.74 -21.80
N GLY A 1220 -7.57 35.60 -21.48
CA GLY A 1220 -7.74 34.34 -22.21
C GLY A 1220 -6.45 33.79 -22.84
N GLY A 1221 -5.50 33.38 -22.01
CA GLY A 1221 -4.19 32.85 -22.45
C GLY A 1221 -4.25 31.41 -22.97
N LEU A 1222 -5.28 30.64 -22.61
CA LEU A 1222 -5.50 29.27 -23.10
C LEU A 1222 -6.88 29.16 -23.74
N VAL A 1223 -6.97 28.50 -24.90
CA VAL A 1223 -8.25 28.03 -25.47
C VAL A 1223 -8.31 26.51 -25.45
N ALA A 1224 -9.49 25.97 -25.16
CA ALA A 1224 -9.80 24.55 -25.29
C ALA A 1224 -10.98 24.37 -26.25
N ILE A 1225 -10.77 23.64 -27.34
CA ILE A 1225 -11.77 23.35 -28.36
C ILE A 1225 -12.14 21.88 -28.27
N ARG A 1226 -13.42 21.57 -28.07
CA ARG A 1226 -13.92 20.20 -28.11
C ARG A 1226 -14.45 19.86 -29.50
N LYS A 1227 -14.05 18.72 -30.05
CA LYS A 1227 -14.58 18.24 -31.34
C LYS A 1227 -15.97 17.62 -31.17
N ARG A 1228 -16.88 17.87 -32.11
CA ARG A 1228 -18.17 17.16 -32.17
C ARG A 1228 -17.96 15.66 -32.38
N ALA A 1229 -18.65 14.86 -31.57
CA ALA A 1229 -18.98 13.49 -31.93
C ALA A 1229 -19.88 13.53 -33.17
N ASN A 1230 -19.44 12.92 -34.27
CA ASN A 1230 -20.17 12.94 -35.53
C ASN A 1230 -21.07 11.69 -35.63
N PRO A 1231 -22.36 11.81 -35.96
CA PRO A 1231 -23.20 10.65 -36.25
C PRO A 1231 -22.75 10.03 -37.58
N SER A 1232 -22.25 8.80 -37.52
CA SER A 1232 -22.07 7.82 -38.62
C SER A 1232 -21.54 8.33 -39.97
N TYR A 1233 -20.34 7.90 -40.37
CA TYR A 1233 -19.95 7.79 -41.78
C TYR A 1233 -19.52 6.34 -42.09
N PRO A 1234 -19.94 5.75 -43.22
CA PRO A 1234 -19.69 4.35 -43.54
C PRO A 1234 -18.23 4.11 -43.93
N HIS A 1235 -17.71 2.93 -43.58
CA HIS A 1235 -16.44 2.40 -44.07
C HIS A 1235 -16.39 2.40 -45.60
N ASP A 1236 -15.48 3.16 -46.19
CA ASP A 1236 -15.02 2.99 -47.57
C ASP A 1236 -13.50 2.92 -47.60
N SER A 1237 -12.95 1.73 -47.88
CA SER A 1237 -11.77 1.52 -48.73
C SER A 1237 -11.35 0.04 -48.77
N VAL A 1238 -12.10 -0.74 -49.56
CA VAL A 1238 -11.53 -1.87 -50.31
C VAL A 1238 -11.40 -1.40 -51.76
N ALA A 1239 -10.21 -0.96 -52.18
CA ALA A 1239 -9.82 -0.96 -53.60
C ALA A 1239 -8.31 -0.73 -53.80
N ARG A 1240 -7.67 -1.79 -54.31
CA ARG A 1240 -6.56 -1.81 -55.28
C ARG A 1240 -5.12 -1.61 -54.78
N MET A 1241 -4.57 -2.74 -54.37
CA MET A 1241 -3.26 -3.19 -54.88
C MET A 1241 -3.33 -3.29 -56.41
N GLY A 1242 -2.39 -2.63 -57.10
CA GLY A 1242 -2.22 -2.65 -58.54
C GLY A 1242 -0.76 -2.46 -58.93
N LYS A 1243 0.02 -3.53 -58.75
CA LYS A 1243 1.23 -3.96 -59.49
C LYS A 1243 2.35 -2.96 -59.87
N ALA A 1244 3.55 -3.45 -59.53
CA ALA A 1244 4.82 -3.42 -60.28
C ALA A 1244 5.62 -2.10 -60.24
N SER A 1245 6.72 -2.09 -59.49
CA SER A 1245 8.07 -2.57 -59.86
C SER A 1245 8.97 -2.56 -58.64
#